data_AF-A0A821E9I1-F1
#
_entry.id   AF-A0A821E9I1-F1
#
_cell.length_a   1.000
_cell.length_b   1.000
_cell.length_c   1.000
_cell.angle_alpha   90.00
_cell.angle_beta   90.00
_cell.angle_gamma   90.00
#
_symmetry.space_group_name_H-M   'P 1'
#
loop_
_entity.id
_entity.type
_entity.pdbx_description
1 polymer ?
#
loop_
_entity_poly.entity_id
_entity_poly.type
_entity_poly.pdbx_seq_one_letter_code
_entity_poly.pdbx_strand_id
1 'polypeptide(L)'
;MFLNNLHHSSNYNDSLYSQAMNESILNHLFLPLNLPSSNNSDYLTESNHQNEYKLLEYIDEFLQSPDVGNELSVLPILKKCIQNWLIVQNVKNCSVENLQSTIQKLKPDDFLPLYFYAQNAAILIEIDENSDDQPLVSSWQVLLPTETITSSLEPHISCFPVPTFRLSNRSQLLSRVQCELLVDFVNNTIECAQSHKASHTFNEIREVPIAHYVCQWWITQFQGVQTDQQANTSISFKKKHRDQIRYRSSMYPFRRSGLWMTIKVVFHIILTKRLGKMGTIMYKLLITNLLTYFIHKMSSQISTDLLTYCLRKIVRRLNKIDSLLSSVDFNDMNHWIQKITEEIKKKIEQITPNSNWQRSVEEREKQKLPEIRLDPTQRETQEHSCLKFKSYLQKHQSDTSFKPSYHTSNYDHWTSNRTVDQDNGLPTISFSNSYDDNTIKVQLIRIEIFVQSSLEDWINRFLASQNGYKCFENLQTFYEDYQRSALQFYYSENKSTDPMGYSRFILTSLTIIYFMHKKLCEDKQFERLKLHAIRIPNLLDLFDFLVLPNRDDMIRARSLYDYFQEFNGKPYPDLLSNIESSIAFGVYFADQSIEMNEELKKIQEQAEKDKKDKIEEVIKAKEKYEELMKKAEDLKCECDELTFFYKKCDQCTIRKEANNIKVNIYECPIPSRRESALAVMFELQMPKEIRCYRDILWQFINRPNPNPSNQMYEWLSTSPHSIKLRQFHKGSGKCKVKLVSETKSISQSHYSYPRQVASTSVEDFLYENSLQVQITPTKPTEFQHECQTLTPELTHCNYKDLQFSIGSTQFVQNRVIAELSKCSIKLKSTEFVEFSSFRSGHYLQWWNLLSILELYSLSMDEESVAILITHALLQNGPTMTNGKELIHSWCPESHQQLLDDYFVDELISRLDRHLKDCECNWKNELLLIIITIIVMRIFTICNSTRKDEITRVVLKCRNIGEKWIRLISESIQNAFSFTSDNMNSSRDKIVIIGIANVLTFSMYTDISKSLELSNENIISLLTTITAIHDNMTLSKKKTDMSVFMRNLLRYSERVLVLLHSTISKLLEKTSYESLNEFCSIYWAVIRTKDKMDVKWKKRTNDMYDGWYDSQYESNKVSIDVLRGKFLVNEMSIGFLPDRITSDKLFLRVFSHHIFEVQAAESKDTYITKHGYHSHSDGQVHYEF
;
A
#
# COMPACT_ATOMS: atom_id res chain seq x y z
N MET A 1 -64.58 -17.45 -18.77
CA MET A 1 -63.24 -16.85 -18.89
C MET A 1 -62.48 -16.67 -17.57
N PHE A 2 -63.11 -16.79 -16.38
CA PHE A 2 -62.41 -16.70 -15.09
C PHE A 2 -61.93 -18.03 -14.47
N LEU A 3 -62.13 -19.17 -15.16
CA LEU A 3 -61.68 -20.50 -14.73
C LEU A 3 -60.42 -21.01 -15.46
N ASN A 4 -59.98 -20.36 -16.55
CA ASN A 4 -58.77 -20.76 -17.29
C ASN A 4 -57.46 -20.08 -16.80
N ASN A 5 -57.54 -19.05 -15.96
CA ASN A 5 -56.36 -18.33 -15.46
C ASN A 5 -55.78 -18.89 -14.15
N LEU A 6 -56.46 -19.82 -13.48
CA LEU A 6 -55.93 -20.51 -12.28
C LEU A 6 -55.10 -21.75 -12.65
N HIS A 7 -55.32 -22.35 -13.82
CA HIS A 7 -54.49 -23.45 -14.32
C HIS A 7 -53.18 -22.98 -14.96
N HIS A 8 -53.09 -21.73 -15.43
CA HIS A 8 -51.84 -21.18 -15.97
C HIS A 8 -50.88 -20.60 -14.91
N SER A 9 -51.38 -20.15 -13.74
CA SER A 9 -50.53 -19.63 -12.65
C SER A 9 -49.97 -20.72 -11.73
N SER A 10 -50.64 -21.87 -11.60
CA SER A 10 -50.10 -23.05 -10.90
C SER A 10 -48.93 -23.67 -11.68
N ASN A 11 -49.11 -23.90 -12.99
CA ASN A 11 -48.06 -24.46 -13.85
C ASN A 11 -46.81 -23.56 -14.01
N TYR A 12 -46.95 -22.23 -13.89
CA TYR A 12 -45.81 -21.31 -13.96
C TYR A 12 -44.98 -21.30 -12.66
N ASN A 13 -45.63 -21.42 -11.50
CA ASN A 13 -44.93 -21.51 -10.21
C ASN A 13 -44.26 -22.87 -10.01
N ASP A 14 -44.89 -23.97 -10.46
CA ASP A 14 -44.29 -25.30 -10.39
C ASP A 14 -43.08 -25.44 -11.33
N SER A 15 -43.09 -24.80 -12.51
CA SER A 15 -41.95 -24.83 -13.44
C SER A 15 -40.76 -24.01 -12.94
N LEU A 16 -40.99 -22.82 -12.37
CA LEU A 16 -39.96 -21.98 -11.75
C LEU A 16 -39.35 -22.65 -10.51
N TYR A 17 -40.17 -23.33 -9.71
CA TYR A 17 -39.72 -24.11 -8.55
C TYR A 17 -38.85 -25.30 -8.98
N SER A 18 -39.30 -26.08 -9.96
CA SER A 18 -38.54 -27.20 -10.52
C SER A 18 -37.20 -26.75 -11.11
N GLN A 19 -37.18 -25.63 -11.82
CA GLN A 19 -35.97 -25.00 -12.34
C GLN A 19 -35.00 -24.58 -11.24
N ALA A 20 -35.47 -23.85 -10.21
CA ALA A 20 -34.62 -23.40 -9.11
C ALA A 20 -34.03 -24.57 -8.30
N MET A 21 -34.80 -25.63 -8.08
CA MET A 21 -34.35 -26.84 -7.41
C MET A 21 -33.27 -27.58 -8.23
N ASN A 22 -33.47 -27.71 -9.55
CA ASN A 22 -32.50 -28.36 -10.43
C ASN A 22 -31.18 -27.58 -10.53
N GLU A 23 -31.24 -26.24 -10.64
CA GLU A 23 -30.03 -25.39 -10.65
C GLU A 23 -29.26 -25.49 -9.31
N SER A 24 -29.97 -25.54 -8.18
CA SER A 24 -29.39 -25.73 -6.85
C SER A 24 -28.64 -27.08 -6.73
N ILE A 25 -29.23 -28.19 -7.19
CA ILE A 25 -28.55 -29.50 -7.25
C ILE A 25 -27.25 -29.40 -8.08
N LEU A 26 -27.32 -28.78 -9.25
CA LEU A 26 -26.16 -28.61 -10.12
C LEU A 26 -25.08 -27.71 -9.49
N ASN A 27 -25.44 -26.70 -8.69
CA ASN A 27 -24.49 -25.87 -7.96
C ASN A 27 -23.61 -26.71 -7.03
N HIS A 28 -24.19 -27.67 -6.28
CA HIS A 28 -23.41 -28.54 -5.40
C HIS A 28 -22.62 -29.62 -6.15
N LEU A 29 -23.14 -30.16 -7.27
CA LEU A 29 -22.47 -31.16 -8.08
C LEU A 29 -21.29 -30.58 -8.88
N PHE A 30 -21.52 -29.45 -9.56
CA PHE A 30 -20.63 -28.84 -10.54
C PHE A 30 -19.79 -27.67 -10.00
N LEU A 31 -20.20 -26.98 -8.93
CA LEU A 31 -19.52 -25.79 -8.42
C LEU A 31 -19.19 -24.78 -9.54
N PRO A 32 -20.19 -24.18 -10.20
CA PRO A 32 -19.99 -23.13 -11.20
C PRO A 32 -19.35 -21.87 -10.59
N LEU A 33 -18.90 -20.95 -11.46
CA LEU A 33 -18.32 -19.67 -11.03
C LEU A 33 -19.32 -18.80 -10.23
N ASN A 34 -20.59 -18.85 -10.62
CA ASN A 34 -21.67 -18.10 -9.98
C ASN A 34 -22.46 -19.01 -9.05
N LEU A 35 -22.00 -19.13 -7.81
CA LEU A 35 -22.72 -19.84 -6.74
C LEU A 35 -23.70 -18.92 -6.00
N PRO A 36 -24.74 -19.49 -5.34
CA PRO A 36 -25.63 -18.76 -4.45
C PRO A 36 -24.87 -17.96 -3.40
N SER A 37 -25.43 -16.81 -3.02
CA SER A 37 -24.81 -15.89 -2.07
C SER A 37 -25.18 -16.14 -0.60
N SER A 38 -26.12 -17.06 -0.36
CA SER A 38 -26.61 -17.48 0.95
C SER A 38 -27.33 -18.83 0.91
N ASN A 39 -27.50 -19.48 2.07
CA ASN A 39 -28.35 -20.67 2.21
C ASN A 39 -29.81 -20.40 1.82
N ASN A 40 -30.35 -19.23 2.19
CA ASN A 40 -31.72 -18.82 1.84
C ASN A 40 -31.95 -18.58 0.33
N SER A 41 -30.89 -18.60 -0.47
CA SER A 41 -30.98 -18.54 -1.93
C SER A 41 -30.74 -19.89 -2.59
N ASP A 42 -30.59 -20.95 -1.78
CA ASP A 42 -30.18 -22.26 -2.21
C ASP A 42 -31.23 -23.32 -1.84
N TYR A 43 -31.95 -23.77 -2.86
CA TYR A 43 -33.13 -24.62 -2.71
C TYR A 43 -32.85 -25.99 -2.07
N LEU A 44 -31.64 -26.53 -2.25
CA LEU A 44 -31.24 -27.83 -1.71
C LEU A 44 -31.07 -27.78 -0.19
N THR A 45 -30.73 -26.61 0.38
CA THR A 45 -30.39 -26.45 1.80
C THR A 45 -31.42 -25.63 2.59
N GLU A 46 -32.36 -24.94 1.93
CA GLU A 46 -33.46 -24.17 2.56
C GLU A 46 -34.37 -24.99 3.48
N SER A 47 -34.51 -26.30 3.26
CA SER A 47 -35.45 -27.19 3.97
C SER A 47 -34.82 -28.01 5.10
N ASN A 48 -33.81 -27.46 5.79
CA ASN A 48 -33.11 -28.16 6.88
C ASN A 48 -32.57 -29.54 6.43
N HIS A 49 -31.92 -29.56 5.26
CA HIS A 49 -31.36 -30.74 4.59
C HIS A 49 -32.37 -31.79 4.08
N GLN A 50 -33.68 -31.56 4.20
CA GLN A 50 -34.69 -32.49 3.65
C GLN A 50 -34.61 -32.62 2.11
N ASN A 51 -34.25 -31.54 1.40
CA ASN A 51 -34.05 -31.59 -0.05
C ASN A 51 -32.74 -32.31 -0.45
N GLU A 52 -31.76 -32.48 0.45
CA GLU A 52 -30.57 -33.31 0.16
C GLU A 52 -30.94 -34.79 -0.01
N TYR A 53 -32.03 -35.28 0.61
CA TYR A 53 -32.54 -36.64 0.39
C TYR A 53 -32.92 -36.90 -1.08
N LYS A 54 -33.46 -35.89 -1.78
CA LYS A 54 -33.81 -36.01 -3.20
C LYS A 54 -32.59 -36.23 -4.10
N LEU A 55 -31.40 -35.76 -3.68
CA LEU A 55 -30.16 -36.06 -4.39
C LEU A 55 -29.84 -37.56 -4.35
N LEU A 56 -30.11 -38.25 -3.24
CA LEU A 56 -29.93 -39.70 -3.14
C LEU A 56 -30.95 -40.45 -4.01
N GLU A 57 -32.20 -40.00 -4.06
CA GLU A 57 -33.24 -40.60 -4.92
C GLU A 57 -32.83 -40.56 -6.40
N TYR A 58 -32.31 -39.43 -6.88
CA TYR A 58 -31.81 -39.31 -8.25
C TYR A 58 -30.58 -40.18 -8.53
N ILE A 59 -29.76 -40.47 -7.53
CA ILE A 59 -28.62 -41.37 -7.68
C ILE A 59 -29.08 -42.83 -7.76
N ASP A 60 -30.07 -43.24 -6.97
CA ASP A 60 -30.67 -44.56 -7.09
C ASP A 60 -31.27 -44.76 -8.49
N GLU A 61 -32.05 -43.79 -8.97
CA GLU A 61 -32.63 -43.80 -10.31
C GLU A 61 -31.55 -43.93 -11.40
N PHE A 62 -30.44 -43.19 -11.27
CA PHE A 62 -29.30 -43.34 -12.17
C PHE A 62 -28.73 -44.76 -12.15
N LEU A 63 -28.51 -45.34 -10.96
CA LEU A 63 -27.94 -46.69 -10.85
C LEU A 63 -28.88 -47.75 -11.45
N GLN A 64 -30.20 -47.55 -11.38
CA GLN A 64 -31.18 -48.43 -12.03
C GLN A 64 -31.27 -48.26 -13.55
N SER A 65 -30.73 -47.17 -14.11
CA SER A 65 -30.76 -46.90 -15.55
C SER A 65 -29.94 -47.92 -16.36
N PRO A 66 -30.39 -48.33 -17.56
CA PRO A 66 -29.58 -49.14 -18.47
C PRO A 66 -28.25 -48.47 -18.89
N ASP A 67 -28.15 -47.15 -18.73
CA ASP A 67 -27.00 -46.32 -19.09
C ASP A 67 -25.74 -46.51 -18.23
N VAL A 68 -25.81 -47.34 -17.18
CA VAL A 68 -24.66 -47.63 -16.29
C VAL A 68 -23.94 -48.92 -16.72
N GLY A 69 -24.55 -49.69 -17.64
CA GLY A 69 -24.03 -50.94 -18.17
C GLY A 69 -24.10 -52.10 -17.18
N ASN A 70 -24.93 -53.12 -17.46
CA ASN A 70 -25.15 -54.28 -16.58
C ASN A 70 -23.97 -55.26 -16.48
N GLU A 71 -22.85 -54.98 -17.15
CA GLU A 71 -21.69 -55.87 -17.28
C GLU A 71 -20.71 -55.76 -16.09
N LEU A 72 -20.89 -54.80 -15.18
CA LEU A 72 -19.98 -54.56 -14.05
C LEU A 72 -20.41 -55.34 -12.80
N SER A 73 -19.57 -56.26 -12.32
CA SER A 73 -19.86 -57.11 -11.13
C SER A 73 -20.08 -56.32 -9.84
N VAL A 74 -19.61 -55.08 -9.75
CA VAL A 74 -19.73 -54.20 -8.57
C VAL A 74 -21.04 -53.39 -8.57
N LEU A 75 -21.76 -53.31 -9.70
CA LEU A 75 -22.98 -52.51 -9.81
C LEU A 75 -24.12 -52.97 -8.86
N PRO A 76 -24.38 -54.28 -8.66
CA PRO A 76 -25.37 -54.75 -7.68
C PRO A 76 -25.06 -54.30 -6.24
N ILE A 77 -23.78 -54.23 -5.88
CA ILE A 77 -23.33 -53.79 -4.54
C ILE A 77 -23.64 -52.30 -4.35
N LEU A 78 -23.33 -51.47 -5.35
CA LEU A 78 -23.64 -50.03 -5.32
C LEU A 78 -25.15 -49.77 -5.25
N LYS A 79 -25.96 -50.51 -6.03
CA LYS A 79 -27.42 -50.44 -5.98
C LYS A 79 -27.94 -50.74 -4.58
N LYS A 80 -27.51 -51.86 -4.01
CA LYS A 80 -27.95 -52.29 -2.68
C LYS A 80 -27.50 -51.32 -1.57
N CYS A 81 -26.28 -50.78 -1.68
CA CYS A 81 -25.77 -49.76 -0.77
C CYS A 81 -26.65 -48.49 -0.78
N ILE A 82 -27.00 -47.96 -1.96
CA ILE A 82 -27.87 -46.78 -2.07
C ILE A 82 -29.29 -47.08 -1.58
N GLN A 83 -29.85 -48.23 -1.92
CA GLN A 83 -31.20 -48.64 -1.46
C GLN A 83 -31.27 -48.73 0.06
N ASN A 84 -30.26 -49.33 0.70
CA ASN A 84 -30.19 -49.38 2.15
C ASN A 84 -30.00 -47.97 2.75
N TRP A 85 -29.19 -47.11 2.12
CA TRP A 85 -28.98 -45.74 2.56
C TRP A 85 -30.26 -44.89 2.49
N LEU A 86 -31.07 -45.06 1.43
CA LEU A 86 -32.36 -44.36 1.28
C LEU A 86 -33.32 -44.66 2.44
N ILE A 87 -33.35 -45.91 2.92
CA ILE A 87 -34.23 -46.32 4.03
C ILE A 87 -33.89 -45.53 5.30
N VAL A 88 -32.61 -45.38 5.61
CA VAL A 88 -32.12 -44.85 6.89
C VAL A 88 -31.82 -43.34 6.88
N GLN A 89 -31.55 -42.74 5.72
CA GLN A 89 -31.23 -41.31 5.59
C GLN A 89 -32.48 -40.42 5.50
N ASN A 90 -33.66 -41.00 5.31
CA ASN A 90 -34.92 -40.27 5.32
C ASN A 90 -35.26 -39.87 6.76
N VAL A 91 -35.20 -38.57 7.08
CA VAL A 91 -35.48 -38.03 8.42
C VAL A 91 -36.84 -38.48 8.97
N LYS A 92 -37.85 -38.69 8.11
CA LYS A 92 -39.19 -39.16 8.52
C LYS A 92 -39.23 -40.64 8.90
N ASN A 93 -38.31 -41.45 8.35
CA ASN A 93 -38.25 -42.90 8.54
C ASN A 93 -37.02 -43.35 9.36
N CYS A 94 -36.17 -42.42 9.78
CA CYS A 94 -35.01 -42.68 10.62
C CYS A 94 -35.46 -42.99 12.06
N SER A 95 -35.91 -44.23 12.26
CA SER A 95 -36.30 -44.77 13.56
C SER A 95 -35.34 -45.87 13.99
N VAL A 96 -35.34 -46.15 15.29
CA VAL A 96 -34.55 -47.24 15.89
C VAL A 96 -34.87 -48.57 15.21
N GLU A 97 -36.15 -48.85 14.97
CA GLU A 97 -36.63 -50.10 14.38
C GLU A 97 -36.15 -50.27 12.93
N ASN A 98 -36.17 -49.19 12.14
CA ASN A 98 -35.71 -49.21 10.75
C ASN A 98 -34.19 -49.37 10.66
N LEU A 99 -33.43 -48.70 11.54
CA LEU A 99 -31.97 -48.86 11.62
C LEU A 99 -31.58 -50.29 12.02
N GLN A 100 -32.21 -50.85 13.06
CA GLN A 100 -31.98 -52.23 13.49
C GLN A 100 -32.31 -53.22 12.37
N SER A 101 -33.49 -53.09 11.75
CA SER A 101 -33.94 -53.94 10.65
C SER A 101 -32.98 -53.89 9.45
N THR A 102 -32.47 -52.70 9.12
CA THR A 102 -31.55 -52.51 7.98
C THR A 102 -30.16 -53.09 8.29
N ILE A 103 -29.62 -52.83 9.48
CA ILE A 103 -28.31 -53.38 9.91
C ILE A 103 -28.35 -54.91 10.00
N GLN A 104 -29.44 -55.48 10.51
CA GLN A 104 -29.60 -56.94 10.65
C GLN A 104 -29.67 -57.66 9.30
N LYS A 105 -30.18 -57.00 8.25
CA LYS A 105 -30.30 -57.54 6.89
C LYS A 105 -29.02 -57.47 6.07
N LEU A 106 -27.96 -56.81 6.58
CA LEU A 106 -26.68 -56.73 5.90
C LEU A 106 -26.04 -58.13 5.76
N LYS A 107 -25.78 -58.52 4.53
CA LYS A 107 -25.08 -59.75 4.15
C LYS A 107 -23.57 -59.49 4.05
N PRO A 108 -22.73 -60.53 4.02
CA PRO A 108 -21.32 -60.38 3.64
C PRO A 108 -21.23 -59.60 2.31
N ASP A 109 -20.30 -58.65 2.27
CA ASP A 109 -20.10 -57.66 1.20
C ASP A 109 -21.14 -56.51 1.11
N ASP A 110 -21.95 -56.28 2.14
CA ASP A 110 -22.84 -55.13 2.19
C ASP A 110 -22.21 -53.90 2.86
N PHE A 111 -22.59 -52.72 2.35
CA PHE A 111 -22.16 -51.41 2.83
C PHE A 111 -23.38 -50.56 3.21
N LEU A 112 -23.35 -49.96 4.40
CA LEU A 112 -24.36 -49.05 4.91
C LEU A 112 -23.73 -47.72 5.36
N PRO A 113 -23.79 -46.68 4.52
CA PRO A 113 -23.42 -45.33 4.90
C PRO A 113 -24.54 -44.59 5.68
N LEU A 114 -24.13 -43.69 6.57
CA LEU A 114 -25.01 -42.73 7.27
C LEU A 114 -24.34 -41.35 7.31
N TYR A 115 -25.09 -40.30 7.02
CA TYR A 115 -24.61 -38.91 7.12
C TYR A 115 -25.42 -38.12 8.15
N PHE A 116 -24.71 -37.54 9.12
CA PHE A 116 -25.25 -36.76 10.23
C PHE A 116 -25.04 -35.27 9.99
N TYR A 117 -26.05 -34.60 9.40
CA TYR A 117 -25.98 -33.16 9.12
C TYR A 117 -25.73 -32.34 10.39
N ALA A 118 -26.46 -32.66 11.46
CA ALA A 118 -26.42 -31.93 12.73
C ALA A 118 -25.08 -32.08 13.48
N GLN A 119 -24.26 -33.07 13.11
CA GLN A 119 -22.95 -33.36 13.70
C GLN A 119 -21.79 -33.17 12.71
N ASN A 120 -22.05 -32.75 11.47
CA ASN A 120 -21.02 -32.60 10.44
C ASN A 120 -20.13 -33.86 10.25
N ALA A 121 -20.73 -35.04 10.37
CA ALA A 121 -20.02 -36.32 10.40
C ALA A 121 -20.71 -37.36 9.50
N ALA A 122 -19.95 -38.33 9.00
CA ALA A 122 -20.48 -39.49 8.30
C ALA A 122 -19.85 -40.77 8.84
N ILE A 123 -20.60 -41.87 8.79
CA ILE A 123 -20.08 -43.21 9.06
C ILE A 123 -20.37 -44.17 7.89
N LEU A 124 -19.54 -45.20 7.78
CA LEU A 124 -19.73 -46.32 6.87
C LEU A 124 -19.61 -47.62 7.66
N ILE A 125 -20.69 -48.38 7.69
CA ILE A 125 -20.73 -49.75 8.24
C ILE A 125 -20.54 -50.72 7.08
N GLU A 126 -19.67 -51.70 7.26
CA GLU A 126 -19.31 -52.69 6.25
C GLU A 126 -19.29 -54.09 6.87
N ILE A 127 -19.84 -55.08 6.16
CA ILE A 127 -19.74 -56.50 6.53
C ILE A 127 -18.72 -57.16 5.61
N ASP A 128 -17.56 -57.50 6.15
CA ASP A 128 -16.48 -58.09 5.36
C ASP A 128 -16.83 -59.51 4.87
N GLU A 129 -16.31 -59.92 3.71
CA GLU A 129 -16.66 -61.22 3.10
C GLU A 129 -16.08 -62.42 3.86
N ASN A 130 -14.99 -62.20 4.60
CA ASN A 130 -14.19 -63.25 5.23
C ASN A 130 -14.34 -63.31 6.77
N SER A 131 -15.33 -62.62 7.36
CA SER A 131 -15.46 -62.50 8.82
C SER A 131 -16.69 -63.20 9.41
N ASP A 132 -16.52 -63.76 10.62
CA ASP A 132 -17.59 -64.35 11.46
C ASP A 132 -18.53 -63.27 12.04
N ASP A 133 -19.25 -62.55 11.19
CA ASP A 133 -20.24 -61.52 11.59
C ASP A 133 -19.66 -60.30 12.35
N GLN A 134 -18.40 -59.95 12.05
CA GLN A 134 -17.71 -58.80 12.63
C GLN A 134 -17.77 -57.58 11.70
N PRO A 135 -18.58 -56.55 12.01
CA PRO A 135 -18.71 -55.38 11.17
C PRO A 135 -17.50 -54.44 11.30
N LEU A 136 -17.16 -53.80 10.20
CA LEU A 136 -16.18 -52.72 10.10
C LEU A 136 -16.90 -51.37 10.10
N VAL A 137 -16.40 -50.41 10.87
CA VAL A 137 -16.99 -49.07 11.01
C VAL A 137 -15.92 -48.02 10.73
N SER A 138 -16.19 -47.14 9.77
CA SER A 138 -15.35 -45.98 9.47
C SER A 138 -16.13 -44.69 9.72
N SER A 139 -15.50 -43.66 10.29
CA SER A 139 -16.14 -42.36 10.55
C SER A 139 -15.26 -41.18 10.15
N TRP A 140 -15.84 -40.13 9.57
CA TRP A 140 -15.09 -38.93 9.19
C TRP A 140 -15.91 -37.65 9.26
N GLN A 141 -15.21 -36.54 9.47
CA GLN A 141 -15.76 -35.18 9.35
C GLN A 141 -15.96 -34.81 7.88
N VAL A 142 -17.09 -34.18 7.56
CA VAL A 142 -17.51 -33.96 6.17
C VAL A 142 -17.15 -32.55 5.66
N LEU A 143 -17.55 -31.52 6.39
CA LEU A 143 -17.24 -30.11 6.13
C LEU A 143 -16.18 -29.61 7.12
N LEU A 144 -15.34 -28.69 6.66
CA LEU A 144 -14.24 -28.15 7.47
C LEU A 144 -14.63 -26.79 8.10
N PRO A 145 -14.00 -26.40 9.22
CA PRO A 145 -14.18 -25.06 9.79
C PRO A 145 -13.90 -23.94 8.79
N THR A 146 -14.57 -22.78 8.94
CA THR A 146 -14.43 -21.62 8.03
C THR A 146 -12.98 -21.20 7.89
N GLU A 147 -12.27 -21.05 9.00
CA GLU A 147 -10.86 -20.65 9.04
C GLU A 147 -9.97 -21.61 8.24
N THR A 148 -10.20 -22.92 8.35
CA THR A 148 -9.45 -23.94 7.60
C THR A 148 -9.66 -23.82 6.08
N ILE A 149 -10.81 -23.31 5.65
CA ILE A 149 -11.14 -23.12 4.23
C ILE A 149 -10.62 -21.77 3.72
N THR A 150 -10.67 -20.71 4.53
CA THR A 150 -10.30 -19.34 4.12
C THR A 150 -8.83 -18.99 4.29
N SER A 151 -8.09 -19.68 5.16
CA SER A 151 -6.67 -19.42 5.45
C SER A 151 -5.70 -19.89 4.35
N SER A 152 -6.13 -20.78 3.45
CA SER A 152 -5.27 -21.39 2.44
C SER A 152 -5.75 -21.09 1.02
N LEU A 153 -4.83 -20.67 0.15
CA LEU A 153 -5.06 -20.57 -1.30
C LEU A 153 -5.19 -21.96 -1.95
N GLU A 154 -4.65 -23.00 -1.31
CA GLU A 154 -4.74 -24.38 -1.79
C GLU A 154 -5.94 -25.14 -1.20
N PRO A 155 -6.66 -25.96 -1.99
CA PRO A 155 -7.79 -26.72 -1.48
C PRO A 155 -7.34 -27.83 -0.51
N HIS A 156 -7.93 -27.86 0.69
CA HIS A 156 -7.71 -28.93 1.67
C HIS A 156 -8.00 -30.34 1.11
N ILE A 157 -7.12 -31.29 1.46
CA ILE A 157 -7.13 -32.68 0.98
C ILE A 157 -7.18 -33.64 2.17
N SER A 158 -8.14 -34.57 2.14
CA SER A 158 -8.24 -35.69 3.10
C SER A 158 -7.91 -37.00 2.40
N CYS A 159 -7.29 -37.93 3.14
CA CYS A 159 -6.95 -39.27 2.68
C CYS A 159 -8.02 -40.28 3.15
N PHE A 160 -8.39 -41.20 2.27
CA PHE A 160 -9.37 -42.25 2.52
C PHE A 160 -8.81 -43.61 2.07
N PRO A 161 -9.28 -44.74 2.65
CA PRO A 161 -10.20 -44.79 3.79
C PRO A 161 -9.57 -44.19 5.05
N VAL A 162 -10.41 -43.62 5.91
CA VAL A 162 -10.02 -43.19 7.27
C VAL A 162 -9.82 -44.42 8.14
N PRO A 163 -9.19 -44.32 9.33
CA PRO A 163 -9.04 -45.46 10.23
C PRO A 163 -10.36 -46.20 10.42
N THR A 164 -10.37 -47.49 10.07
CA THR A 164 -11.52 -48.38 10.16
C THR A 164 -11.41 -49.24 11.41
N PHE A 165 -12.52 -49.40 12.12
CA PHE A 165 -12.60 -50.11 13.39
C PHE A 165 -13.40 -51.39 13.22
N ARG A 166 -12.86 -52.52 13.70
CA ARG A 166 -13.54 -53.81 13.72
C ARG A 166 -14.24 -54.01 15.05
N LEU A 167 -15.53 -54.29 15.01
CA LEU A 167 -16.33 -54.63 16.19
C LEU A 167 -16.31 -56.15 16.42
N SER A 168 -16.52 -56.55 17.68
CA SER A 168 -16.45 -57.96 18.07
C SER A 168 -17.64 -58.77 17.54
N ASN A 169 -18.82 -58.15 17.39
CA ASN A 169 -20.03 -58.80 16.90
C ASN A 169 -21.07 -57.76 16.42
N ARG A 170 -21.83 -58.06 15.36
CA ARG A 170 -22.91 -57.19 14.83
C ARG A 170 -23.97 -56.79 15.87
N SER A 171 -24.25 -57.63 16.87
CA SER A 171 -25.20 -57.33 17.96
C SER A 171 -24.87 -56.05 18.74
N GLN A 172 -23.60 -55.62 18.75
CA GLN A 172 -23.19 -54.34 19.36
C GLN A 172 -23.87 -53.14 18.66
N LEU A 173 -23.99 -53.18 17.33
CA LEU A 173 -24.66 -52.14 16.53
C LEU A 173 -26.19 -52.21 16.62
N LEU A 174 -26.75 -53.38 16.91
CA LEU A 174 -28.19 -53.61 17.02
C LEU A 174 -28.75 -53.24 18.40
N SER A 175 -27.90 -52.91 19.37
CA SER A 175 -28.37 -52.50 20.69
C SER A 175 -29.22 -51.23 20.60
N ARG A 176 -30.34 -51.23 21.32
CA ARG A 176 -31.32 -50.12 21.29
C ARG A 176 -30.67 -48.76 21.59
N VAL A 177 -29.78 -48.72 22.58
CA VAL A 177 -29.04 -47.51 22.99
C VAL A 177 -28.19 -46.94 21.84
N GLN A 178 -27.51 -47.80 21.07
CA GLN A 178 -26.66 -47.33 19.97
C GLN A 178 -27.51 -46.82 18.80
N CYS A 179 -28.62 -47.48 18.49
CA CYS A 179 -29.55 -46.98 17.48
C CYS A 179 -30.23 -45.67 17.91
N GLU A 180 -30.59 -45.51 19.20
CA GLU A 180 -31.13 -44.25 19.74
C GLU A 180 -30.12 -43.10 19.60
N LEU A 181 -28.84 -43.34 19.92
CA LEU A 181 -27.76 -42.35 19.72
C LEU A 181 -27.58 -41.97 18.25
N LEU A 182 -27.62 -42.95 17.33
CA LEU A 182 -27.52 -42.67 15.90
C LEU A 182 -28.70 -41.84 15.38
N VAL A 183 -29.92 -42.10 15.86
CA VAL A 183 -31.10 -41.27 15.54
C VAL A 183 -30.95 -39.86 16.12
N ASP A 184 -30.43 -39.71 17.34
CA ASP A 184 -30.21 -38.41 17.97
C ASP A 184 -29.16 -37.58 17.21
N PHE A 185 -28.05 -38.19 16.79
CA PHE A 185 -27.03 -37.54 15.96
C PHE A 185 -27.55 -37.05 14.60
N VAL A 186 -28.61 -37.65 14.05
CA VAL A 186 -29.25 -37.16 12.82
C VAL A 186 -30.04 -35.89 13.08
N ASN A 187 -30.70 -35.78 14.24
CA ASN A 187 -31.73 -34.78 14.50
C ASN A 187 -31.25 -33.58 15.33
N ASN A 188 -30.27 -33.76 16.21
CA ASN A 188 -29.85 -32.75 17.18
C ASN A 188 -28.36 -32.41 17.04
N THR A 189 -28.03 -31.11 17.14
CA THR A 189 -26.64 -30.65 17.25
C THR A 189 -26.24 -30.61 18.71
N ILE A 190 -25.17 -31.31 19.06
CA ILE A 190 -24.70 -31.39 20.45
C ILE A 190 -23.89 -30.15 20.81
N GLU A 191 -23.02 -29.70 19.91
CA GLU A 191 -22.11 -28.60 20.18
C GLU A 191 -21.77 -27.79 18.92
N CYS A 192 -21.76 -26.45 19.06
CA CYS A 192 -21.39 -25.50 18.02
C CYS A 192 -20.12 -24.73 18.44
N ALA A 193 -19.38 -24.22 17.45
CA ALA A 193 -18.31 -23.28 17.73
C ALA A 193 -18.82 -22.04 18.49
N GLN A 194 -17.99 -21.47 19.35
CA GLN A 194 -18.32 -20.28 20.14
C GLN A 194 -17.59 -19.05 19.61
N SER A 195 -18.24 -17.89 19.71
CA SER A 195 -17.66 -16.58 19.41
C SER A 195 -17.81 -15.66 20.62
N HIS A 196 -16.79 -14.84 20.88
CA HIS A 196 -16.81 -13.89 22.00
C HIS A 196 -17.03 -12.47 21.48
N LYS A 197 -18.04 -11.77 22.02
CA LYS A 197 -18.31 -10.35 21.74
C LYS A 197 -18.81 -9.66 23.01
N ALA A 198 -18.29 -8.48 23.32
CA ALA A 198 -18.72 -7.67 24.48
C ALA A 198 -18.78 -8.49 25.78
N SER A 199 -17.75 -9.30 26.05
CA SER A 199 -17.66 -10.20 27.22
C SER A 199 -18.70 -11.33 27.28
N HIS A 200 -19.48 -11.52 26.22
CA HIS A 200 -20.48 -12.59 26.08
C HIS A 200 -20.04 -13.63 25.06
N THR A 201 -20.45 -14.87 25.29
CA THR A 201 -20.18 -16.01 24.42
C THR A 201 -21.44 -16.37 23.65
N PHE A 202 -21.36 -16.36 22.33
CA PHE A 202 -22.45 -16.69 21.44
C PHE A 202 -22.12 -17.95 20.65
N ASN A 203 -23.11 -18.83 20.48
CA ASN A 203 -23.00 -19.91 19.50
C ASN A 203 -22.81 -19.31 18.10
N GLU A 204 -21.69 -19.61 17.46
CA GLU A 204 -21.37 -19.21 16.09
C GLU A 204 -22.06 -20.15 15.12
N ILE A 205 -23.34 -19.89 14.94
CA ILE A 205 -24.27 -20.65 14.09
C ILE A 205 -23.91 -20.65 12.60
N ARG A 206 -22.96 -19.80 12.16
CA ARG A 206 -22.44 -19.81 10.78
C ARG A 206 -21.28 -20.79 10.59
N GLU A 207 -20.75 -21.31 11.68
CA GLU A 207 -19.72 -22.34 11.66
C GLU A 207 -20.33 -23.74 11.59
N VAL A 208 -19.55 -24.70 11.11
CA VAL A 208 -19.96 -26.11 11.10
C VAL A 208 -20.01 -26.68 12.52
N PRO A 209 -20.97 -27.58 12.82
CA PRO A 209 -20.98 -28.34 14.07
C PRO A 209 -19.69 -29.14 14.30
N ILE A 210 -19.38 -29.40 15.57
CA ILE A 210 -18.18 -30.15 15.95
C ILE A 210 -18.43 -31.66 15.80
N ALA A 211 -17.61 -32.32 14.99
CA ALA A 211 -17.84 -33.72 14.56
C ALA A 211 -17.30 -34.80 15.52
N HIS A 212 -16.67 -34.41 16.64
CA HIS A 212 -15.95 -35.35 17.53
C HIS A 212 -16.87 -36.36 18.21
N TYR A 213 -18.12 -36.00 18.49
CA TYR A 213 -19.07 -36.91 19.14
C TYR A 213 -19.30 -38.18 18.31
N VAL A 214 -19.38 -38.04 16.98
CA VAL A 214 -19.54 -39.18 16.07
C VAL A 214 -18.19 -39.79 15.70
N CYS A 215 -17.21 -38.96 15.34
CA CYS A 215 -15.95 -39.45 14.76
C CYS A 215 -14.96 -40.00 15.78
N GLN A 216 -15.13 -39.70 17.07
CA GLN A 216 -14.20 -40.11 18.13
C GLN A 216 -14.97 -40.75 19.28
N TRP A 217 -15.87 -40.01 19.94
CA TRP A 217 -16.51 -40.47 21.17
C TRP A 217 -17.39 -41.70 20.96
N TRP A 218 -18.27 -41.69 19.96
CA TRP A 218 -19.21 -42.79 19.71
C TRP A 218 -18.51 -44.13 19.48
N ILE A 219 -17.40 -44.15 18.73
CA ILE A 219 -16.63 -45.36 18.46
C ILE A 219 -16.02 -45.95 19.75
N THR A 220 -15.60 -45.10 20.70
CA THR A 220 -15.04 -45.56 21.98
C THR A 220 -16.05 -46.22 22.91
N GLN A 221 -17.36 -46.13 22.62
CA GLN A 221 -18.41 -46.74 23.45
C GLN A 221 -18.53 -48.26 23.26
N PHE A 222 -17.92 -48.81 22.23
CA PHE A 222 -17.97 -50.24 21.94
C PHE A 222 -16.85 -51.00 22.68
N GLN A 223 -17.19 -52.12 23.33
CA GLN A 223 -16.22 -52.98 24.02
C GLN A 223 -15.46 -53.85 23.01
N GLY A 224 -14.13 -53.97 23.21
CA GLY A 224 -13.28 -54.85 22.40
C GLY A 224 -13.02 -54.37 20.97
N VAL A 225 -13.19 -53.07 20.68
CA VAL A 225 -12.91 -52.50 19.36
C VAL A 225 -11.42 -52.49 19.08
N GLN A 226 -11.06 -52.95 17.89
CA GLN A 226 -9.68 -52.91 17.40
C GLN A 226 -9.63 -52.16 16.08
N THR A 227 -8.56 -51.39 15.87
CA THR A 227 -8.28 -50.81 14.55
C THR A 227 -7.92 -51.94 13.59
N ASP A 228 -8.60 -52.02 12.45
CA ASP A 228 -8.33 -53.08 11.48
C ASP A 228 -7.06 -52.78 10.67
N GLN A 229 -6.02 -53.57 10.87
CA GLN A 229 -4.74 -53.42 10.18
C GLN A 229 -4.85 -53.76 8.69
N GLN A 230 -5.76 -54.66 8.28
CA GLN A 230 -5.94 -55.04 6.87
C GLN A 230 -6.71 -53.98 6.07
N ALA A 231 -7.82 -53.44 6.59
CA ALA A 231 -8.51 -52.29 5.99
C ALA A 231 -7.59 -51.06 5.84
N ASN A 232 -6.62 -50.88 6.75
CA ASN A 232 -5.62 -49.82 6.68
C ASN A 232 -4.49 -50.06 5.66
N THR A 233 -4.34 -51.27 5.11
CA THR A 233 -3.42 -51.58 3.99
C THR A 233 -4.07 -51.46 2.61
N SER A 234 -5.36 -51.10 2.56
CA SER A 234 -6.10 -50.87 1.31
C SER A 234 -5.57 -49.64 0.53
N ILE A 235 -5.97 -49.54 -0.75
CA ILE A 235 -5.48 -48.49 -1.64
C ILE A 235 -5.97 -47.13 -1.17
N SER A 236 -5.05 -46.33 -0.61
CA SER A 236 -5.35 -44.96 -0.20
C SER A 236 -5.59 -44.05 -1.41
N PHE A 237 -6.58 -43.16 -1.27
CA PHE A 237 -6.87 -42.12 -2.25
C PHE A 237 -7.16 -40.78 -1.58
N LYS A 238 -6.93 -39.70 -2.32
CA LYS A 238 -7.07 -38.32 -1.83
C LYS A 238 -8.34 -37.67 -2.37
N LYS A 239 -9.10 -36.98 -1.52
CA LYS A 239 -10.25 -36.15 -1.91
C LYS A 239 -10.04 -34.70 -1.49
N LYS A 240 -10.27 -33.79 -2.43
CA LYS A 240 -10.34 -32.35 -2.16
C LYS A 240 -11.73 -32.02 -1.61
N HIS A 241 -11.80 -31.31 -0.47
CA HIS A 241 -13.08 -30.92 0.11
C HIS A 241 -13.88 -30.03 -0.86
N ARG A 242 -13.23 -29.02 -1.46
CA ARG A 242 -13.86 -28.02 -2.34
C ARG A 242 -15.14 -27.44 -1.70
N ASP A 243 -15.11 -27.22 -0.39
CA ASP A 243 -16.13 -26.45 0.29
C ASP A 243 -15.90 -24.97 -0.06
N GLN A 244 -16.94 -24.26 -0.48
CA GLN A 244 -16.88 -22.85 -0.83
C GLN A 244 -17.88 -22.11 0.04
N ILE A 245 -17.38 -21.15 0.81
CA ILE A 245 -18.19 -20.36 1.74
C ILE A 245 -18.51 -19.05 1.03
N ARG A 246 -19.78 -18.85 0.66
CA ARG A 246 -20.26 -17.56 0.12
C ARG A 246 -21.25 -16.93 1.07
N TYR A 247 -21.05 -15.65 1.30
CA TYR A 247 -21.81 -14.87 2.26
C TYR A 247 -22.08 -13.46 1.71
N ARG A 248 -23.35 -13.08 1.64
CA ARG A 248 -23.76 -11.69 1.39
C ARG A 248 -24.94 -11.32 2.28
N SER A 249 -24.64 -10.76 3.46
CA SER A 249 -25.64 -10.25 4.42
C SER A 249 -26.74 -11.24 4.81
N SER A 250 -26.43 -12.54 4.83
CA SER A 250 -27.39 -13.60 5.19
C SER A 250 -27.23 -14.07 6.64
N MET A 251 -28.15 -14.92 7.11
CA MET A 251 -28.01 -15.54 8.43
C MET A 251 -27.05 -16.74 8.37
N TYR A 252 -27.23 -17.62 7.37
CA TYR A 252 -26.35 -18.77 7.09
C TYR A 252 -25.60 -18.58 5.75
N PRO A 253 -24.31 -18.95 5.67
CA PRO A 253 -23.56 -18.95 4.42
C PRO A 253 -24.01 -20.10 3.50
N PHE A 254 -23.79 -19.96 2.18
CA PHE A 254 -23.80 -21.12 1.28
C PHE A 254 -22.56 -21.96 1.58
N ARG A 255 -22.74 -23.29 1.68
CA ARG A 255 -21.67 -24.29 1.75
C ARG A 255 -22.00 -25.46 0.81
N ARG A 256 -20.99 -26.18 0.36
CA ARG A 256 -21.22 -27.31 -0.55
C ARG A 256 -21.87 -28.49 0.20
N SER A 257 -22.86 -29.18 -0.40
CA SER A 257 -23.50 -30.37 0.19
C SER A 257 -22.48 -31.38 0.70
N GLY A 258 -22.58 -31.68 2.00
CA GLY A 258 -21.79 -32.70 2.66
C GLY A 258 -22.21 -34.11 2.24
N LEU A 259 -23.50 -34.34 1.97
CA LEU A 259 -23.99 -35.63 1.49
C LEU A 259 -23.32 -36.02 0.16
N TRP A 260 -23.19 -35.06 -0.76
CA TRP A 260 -22.46 -35.27 -2.02
C TRP A 260 -20.98 -35.63 -1.79
N MET A 261 -20.33 -35.05 -0.77
CA MET A 261 -18.98 -35.48 -0.39
C MET A 261 -18.97 -36.94 0.07
N THR A 262 -19.88 -37.30 0.98
CA THR A 262 -20.02 -38.65 1.54
C THR A 262 -20.24 -39.68 0.43
N ILE A 263 -21.15 -39.43 -0.51
CA ILE A 263 -21.39 -40.31 -1.68
C ILE A 263 -20.10 -40.54 -2.47
N LYS A 264 -19.35 -39.47 -2.77
CA LYS A 264 -18.09 -39.57 -3.52
C LYS A 264 -17.01 -40.37 -2.78
N VAL A 265 -17.02 -40.35 -1.45
CA VAL A 265 -16.09 -41.14 -0.62
C VAL A 265 -16.52 -42.60 -0.65
N VAL A 266 -17.78 -42.89 -0.32
CA VAL A 266 -18.34 -44.26 -0.27
C VAL A 266 -18.18 -44.99 -1.60
N PHE A 267 -18.55 -44.37 -2.73
CA PHE A 267 -18.40 -44.98 -4.05
C PHE A 267 -16.94 -45.28 -4.39
N HIS A 268 -16.02 -44.39 -3.99
CA HIS A 268 -14.60 -44.62 -4.23
C HIS A 268 -14.12 -45.79 -3.38
N ILE A 269 -14.47 -45.84 -2.07
CA ILE A 269 -14.12 -46.96 -1.17
C ILE A 269 -14.56 -48.30 -1.77
N ILE A 270 -15.85 -48.45 -2.10
CA ILE A 270 -16.42 -49.70 -2.63
C ILE A 270 -15.69 -50.13 -3.92
N LEU A 271 -15.49 -49.20 -4.85
CA LEU A 271 -14.83 -49.50 -6.13
C LEU A 271 -13.35 -49.86 -5.96
N THR A 272 -12.61 -49.19 -5.07
CA THR A 272 -11.20 -49.54 -4.82
C THR A 272 -11.05 -50.83 -4.03
N LYS A 273 -12.00 -51.15 -3.15
CA LYS A 273 -11.98 -52.43 -2.42
C LYS A 273 -12.19 -53.60 -3.38
N ARG A 274 -13.13 -53.49 -4.32
CA ARG A 274 -13.47 -54.56 -5.28
C ARG A 274 -12.51 -54.67 -6.46
N LEU A 275 -12.01 -53.53 -6.97
CA LEU A 275 -11.26 -53.47 -8.23
C LEU A 275 -9.81 -52.99 -8.06
N GLY A 276 -9.33 -52.84 -6.82
CA GLY A 276 -7.98 -52.36 -6.55
C GLY A 276 -7.72 -50.98 -7.16
N LYS A 277 -6.53 -50.80 -7.79
CA LYS A 277 -6.14 -49.51 -8.41
C LYS A 277 -7.10 -49.10 -9.52
N MET A 278 -7.69 -50.09 -10.20
CA MET A 278 -8.66 -49.88 -11.27
C MET A 278 -9.95 -49.22 -10.77
N GLY A 279 -10.31 -49.47 -9.50
CA GLY A 279 -11.45 -48.84 -8.85
C GLY A 279 -11.41 -47.31 -8.89
N THR A 280 -10.22 -46.71 -8.89
CA THR A 280 -10.08 -45.25 -9.00
C THR A 280 -10.44 -44.71 -10.39
N ILE A 281 -10.11 -45.46 -11.45
CA ILE A 281 -10.48 -45.09 -12.83
C ILE A 281 -11.98 -45.27 -13.00
N MET A 282 -12.53 -46.41 -12.55
CA MET A 282 -13.96 -46.70 -12.60
C MET A 282 -14.78 -45.68 -11.80
N TYR A 283 -14.31 -45.27 -10.63
CA TYR A 283 -14.94 -44.21 -9.86
C TYR A 283 -14.99 -42.88 -10.65
N LYS A 284 -13.89 -42.49 -11.30
CA LYS A 284 -13.85 -41.25 -12.10
C LYS A 284 -14.82 -41.30 -13.27
N LEU A 285 -14.91 -42.45 -13.96
CA LEU A 285 -15.82 -42.64 -15.07
C LEU A 285 -17.28 -42.68 -14.61
N LEU A 286 -17.59 -43.44 -13.55
CA LEU A 286 -18.93 -43.53 -12.96
C LEU A 286 -19.45 -42.16 -12.49
N ILE A 287 -18.63 -41.37 -11.78
CA ILE A 287 -19.00 -40.01 -11.38
C ILE A 287 -19.17 -39.10 -12.59
N THR A 288 -18.40 -39.30 -13.66
CA THR A 288 -18.56 -38.52 -14.90
C THR A 288 -19.87 -38.89 -15.60
N ASN A 289 -20.22 -40.17 -15.68
CA ASN A 289 -21.49 -40.64 -16.22
C ASN A 289 -22.69 -40.14 -15.39
N LEU A 290 -22.61 -40.24 -14.06
CA LEU A 290 -23.62 -39.72 -13.13
C LEU A 290 -23.89 -38.23 -13.39
N LEU A 291 -22.83 -37.43 -13.53
CA LEU A 291 -22.95 -36.01 -13.81
C LEU A 291 -23.53 -35.73 -15.20
N THR A 292 -23.18 -36.53 -16.21
CA THR A 292 -23.80 -36.45 -17.54
C THR A 292 -25.29 -36.77 -17.49
N TYR A 293 -25.69 -37.79 -16.72
CA TYR A 293 -27.08 -38.14 -16.50
C TYR A 293 -27.87 -36.99 -15.85
N PHE A 294 -27.34 -36.35 -14.80
CA PHE A 294 -27.97 -35.19 -14.19
C PHE A 294 -28.19 -34.05 -15.18
N ILE A 295 -27.19 -33.72 -16.01
CA ILE A 295 -27.37 -32.69 -17.04
C ILE A 295 -28.41 -33.13 -18.07
N HIS A 296 -28.33 -34.37 -18.56
CA HIS A 296 -29.25 -34.88 -19.58
C HIS A 296 -30.71 -34.80 -19.13
N LYS A 297 -30.96 -35.12 -17.86
CA LYS A 297 -32.29 -35.07 -17.25
C LYS A 297 -32.79 -33.64 -17.01
N MET A 298 -31.88 -32.70 -16.71
CA MET A 298 -32.23 -31.35 -16.27
C MET A 298 -32.03 -30.27 -17.35
N SER A 299 -31.53 -30.63 -18.55
CA SER A 299 -31.07 -29.66 -19.56
C SER A 299 -32.15 -28.71 -20.09
N SER A 300 -33.42 -29.12 -20.06
CA SER A 300 -34.56 -28.30 -20.49
C SER A 300 -35.05 -27.29 -19.45
N GLN A 301 -34.54 -27.36 -18.22
CA GLN A 301 -35.03 -26.59 -17.06
C GLN A 301 -33.90 -25.82 -16.34
N ILE A 302 -32.81 -25.48 -17.02
CA ILE A 302 -31.67 -24.74 -16.45
C ILE A 302 -31.18 -23.65 -17.40
N SER A 303 -30.54 -22.62 -16.84
CA SER A 303 -29.93 -21.54 -17.63
C SER A 303 -28.82 -22.03 -18.57
N THR A 304 -28.72 -21.41 -19.75
CA THR A 304 -27.74 -21.74 -20.79
C THR A 304 -26.30 -21.58 -20.31
N ASP A 305 -26.04 -20.61 -19.44
CA ASP A 305 -24.71 -20.34 -18.89
C ASP A 305 -24.26 -21.44 -17.93
N LEU A 306 -25.16 -21.88 -17.04
CA LEU A 306 -24.90 -23.00 -16.13
C LEU A 306 -24.71 -24.30 -16.91
N LEU A 307 -25.58 -24.57 -17.89
CA LEU A 307 -25.47 -25.73 -18.77
C LEU A 307 -24.11 -25.79 -19.48
N THR A 308 -23.67 -24.67 -20.06
CA THR A 308 -22.37 -24.58 -20.75
C THR A 308 -21.20 -24.84 -19.80
N TYR A 309 -21.24 -24.30 -18.58
CA TYR A 309 -20.22 -24.56 -17.58
C TYR A 309 -20.15 -26.05 -17.21
N CYS A 310 -21.31 -26.66 -16.98
CA CYS A 310 -21.43 -28.06 -16.60
C CYS A 310 -20.88 -28.98 -17.70
N LEU A 311 -21.25 -28.74 -18.97
CA LEU A 311 -20.73 -29.48 -20.13
C LEU A 311 -19.19 -29.37 -20.25
N ARG A 312 -18.63 -28.15 -20.12
CA ARG A 312 -17.16 -27.95 -20.12
C ARG A 312 -16.46 -28.76 -19.03
N LYS A 313 -17.07 -28.88 -17.84
CA LYS A 313 -16.50 -29.67 -16.73
C LYS A 313 -16.51 -31.17 -17.02
N ILE A 314 -17.54 -31.68 -17.71
CA ILE A 314 -17.62 -33.08 -18.13
C ILE A 314 -16.57 -33.37 -19.20
N VAL A 315 -16.49 -32.56 -20.25
CA VAL A 315 -15.49 -32.72 -21.33
C VAL A 315 -14.06 -32.70 -20.76
N ARG A 316 -13.74 -31.74 -19.87
CA ARG A 316 -12.44 -31.69 -19.19
C ARG A 316 -12.15 -32.93 -18.32
N ARG A 317 -13.18 -33.57 -17.76
CA ARG A 317 -13.01 -34.81 -16.99
C ARG A 317 -12.75 -36.00 -17.89
N LEU A 318 -13.47 -36.10 -19.02
CA LEU A 318 -13.23 -37.14 -20.02
C LEU A 318 -11.80 -37.08 -20.56
N ASN A 319 -11.32 -35.90 -20.96
CA ASN A 319 -9.94 -35.75 -21.44
C ASN A 319 -8.88 -36.18 -20.40
N LYS A 320 -9.16 -35.96 -19.10
CA LYS A 320 -8.27 -36.41 -18.00
C LYS A 320 -8.35 -37.92 -17.76
N ILE A 321 -9.50 -38.54 -18.04
CA ILE A 321 -9.67 -39.99 -17.96
C ILE A 321 -8.96 -40.63 -19.15
N ASP A 322 -9.12 -40.09 -20.36
CA ASP A 322 -8.44 -40.55 -21.58
C ASP A 322 -6.91 -40.53 -21.41
N SER A 323 -6.34 -39.46 -20.86
CA SER A 323 -4.89 -39.40 -20.58
C SER A 323 -4.39 -40.44 -19.58
N LEU A 324 -5.25 -40.86 -18.64
CA LEU A 324 -4.92 -41.91 -17.66
C LEU A 324 -5.00 -43.30 -18.28
N LEU A 325 -5.95 -43.51 -19.21
CA LEU A 325 -6.13 -44.77 -19.93
C LEU A 325 -4.97 -45.05 -20.90
N SER A 326 -4.31 -44.03 -21.46
CA SER A 326 -3.14 -44.21 -22.33
C SER A 326 -1.87 -44.72 -21.62
N SER A 327 -1.87 -44.82 -20.29
CA SER A 327 -0.68 -45.13 -19.48
C SER A 327 -0.63 -46.56 -18.92
N VAL A 328 -1.64 -47.39 -19.16
CA VAL A 328 -1.73 -48.75 -18.60
C VAL A 328 -2.48 -49.68 -19.58
N ASP A 329 -1.95 -50.89 -19.81
CA ASP A 329 -2.58 -51.93 -20.65
C ASP A 329 -3.66 -52.70 -19.86
N PHE A 330 -4.91 -52.73 -20.36
CA PHE A 330 -6.06 -53.34 -19.67
C PHE A 330 -6.93 -54.20 -20.61
N ASN A 331 -6.65 -55.50 -20.76
CA ASN A 331 -7.37 -56.31 -21.76
C ASN A 331 -8.85 -56.63 -21.43
N ASP A 332 -9.26 -56.74 -20.17
CA ASP A 332 -10.61 -57.28 -19.86
C ASP A 332 -11.72 -56.24 -19.62
N MET A 333 -11.39 -54.95 -19.43
CA MET A 333 -12.39 -53.89 -19.15
C MET A 333 -12.36 -52.70 -20.12
N ASN A 334 -11.49 -52.74 -21.13
CA ASN A 334 -11.42 -51.70 -22.17
C ASN A 334 -12.75 -51.53 -22.91
N HIS A 335 -13.47 -52.62 -23.17
CA HIS A 335 -14.77 -52.58 -23.85
C HIS A 335 -15.82 -51.78 -23.08
N TRP A 336 -15.94 -51.99 -21.77
CA TRP A 336 -16.90 -51.25 -20.94
C TRP A 336 -16.54 -49.77 -20.82
N ILE A 337 -15.24 -49.46 -20.65
CA ILE A 337 -14.75 -48.07 -20.58
C ILE A 337 -15.02 -47.32 -21.88
N GLN A 338 -14.75 -47.96 -23.03
CA GLN A 338 -15.04 -47.39 -24.36
C GLN A 338 -16.54 -47.16 -24.54
N LYS A 339 -17.37 -48.18 -24.25
CA LYS A 339 -18.84 -48.10 -24.33
C LYS A 339 -19.41 -46.95 -23.52
N ILE A 340 -19.07 -46.84 -22.23
CA ILE A 340 -19.55 -45.75 -21.37
C ILE A 340 -19.01 -44.39 -21.83
N THR A 341 -17.77 -44.32 -22.31
CA THR A 341 -17.20 -43.07 -22.84
C THR A 341 -17.92 -42.62 -24.10
N GLU A 342 -18.28 -43.54 -25.00
CA GLU A 342 -19.09 -43.28 -26.19
C GLU A 342 -20.52 -42.86 -25.83
N GLU A 343 -21.15 -43.52 -24.86
CA GLU A 343 -22.48 -43.14 -24.36
C GLU A 343 -22.49 -41.72 -23.77
N ILE A 344 -21.47 -41.37 -22.98
CA ILE A 344 -21.31 -40.01 -22.45
C ILE A 344 -21.15 -39.01 -23.60
N LYS A 345 -20.30 -39.29 -24.60
CA LYS A 345 -20.10 -38.42 -25.77
C LYS A 345 -21.40 -38.22 -26.55
N LYS A 346 -22.15 -39.29 -26.82
CA LYS A 346 -23.45 -39.26 -27.48
C LYS A 346 -24.47 -38.43 -26.72
N LYS A 347 -24.54 -38.58 -25.38
CA LYS A 347 -25.44 -37.75 -24.54
C LYS A 347 -25.03 -36.28 -24.55
N ILE A 348 -23.73 -35.97 -24.54
CA ILE A 348 -23.24 -34.59 -24.67
C ILE A 348 -23.69 -34.00 -26.00
N GLU A 349 -23.56 -34.73 -27.11
CA GLU A 349 -24.03 -34.27 -28.43
C GLU A 349 -25.53 -34.00 -28.46
N GLN A 350 -26.34 -34.83 -27.80
CA GLN A 350 -27.80 -34.64 -27.70
C GLN A 350 -28.20 -33.44 -26.83
N ILE A 351 -27.43 -33.14 -25.79
CA ILE A 351 -27.67 -32.02 -24.86
C ILE A 351 -27.15 -30.69 -25.43
N THR A 352 -26.12 -30.77 -26.28
CA THR A 352 -25.46 -29.57 -26.82
C THR A 352 -26.49 -28.77 -27.62
N PRO A 353 -26.74 -27.50 -27.27
CA PRO A 353 -27.73 -26.71 -27.99
C PRO A 353 -27.34 -26.65 -29.48
N ASN A 354 -28.27 -27.03 -30.36
CA ASN A 354 -28.20 -26.77 -31.80
C ASN A 354 -28.26 -25.25 -32.04
N SER A 355 -27.20 -24.52 -31.72
CA SER A 355 -27.07 -23.10 -32.02
C SER A 355 -25.65 -22.58 -31.77
N ASN A 356 -24.95 -22.28 -32.88
CA ASN A 356 -23.98 -21.19 -33.09
C ASN A 356 -22.74 -20.99 -32.17
N TRP A 357 -22.60 -21.67 -31.03
CA TRP A 357 -21.45 -21.49 -30.13
C TRP A 357 -20.21 -22.26 -30.60
N GLN A 358 -20.38 -23.44 -31.22
CA GLN A 358 -19.28 -24.20 -31.83
C GLN A 358 -18.66 -23.44 -33.01
N ARG A 359 -19.45 -22.74 -33.84
CA ARG A 359 -18.93 -21.86 -34.90
C ARG A 359 -18.09 -20.72 -34.35
N SER A 360 -18.50 -20.10 -33.24
CA SER A 360 -17.78 -18.97 -32.63
C SER A 360 -16.57 -19.37 -31.78
N VAL A 361 -16.44 -20.64 -31.39
CA VAL A 361 -15.22 -21.22 -30.80
C VAL A 361 -14.29 -21.79 -31.87
N GLU A 362 -14.80 -22.47 -32.91
CA GLU A 362 -13.99 -22.90 -34.06
C GLU A 362 -13.47 -21.72 -34.88
N GLU A 363 -14.18 -20.60 -34.96
CA GLU A 363 -13.67 -19.34 -35.53
C GLU A 363 -12.61 -18.67 -34.63
N ARG A 364 -12.65 -18.90 -33.30
CA ARG A 364 -11.64 -18.40 -32.35
C ARG A 364 -10.44 -19.34 -32.18
N GLU A 365 -10.60 -20.65 -32.41
CA GLU A 365 -9.52 -21.65 -32.36
C GLU A 365 -8.85 -21.84 -33.74
N LYS A 366 -9.49 -21.44 -34.84
CA LYS A 366 -8.82 -21.21 -36.13
C LYS A 366 -7.90 -19.97 -36.12
N GLN A 367 -8.01 -19.10 -35.11
CA GLN A 367 -6.91 -18.20 -34.75
C GLN A 367 -5.89 -18.98 -33.92
N LYS A 368 -4.95 -19.64 -34.61
CA LYS A 368 -3.70 -20.09 -34.00
C LYS A 368 -3.12 -18.92 -33.20
N LEU A 369 -3.09 -19.04 -31.87
CA LEU A 369 -2.11 -18.30 -31.07
C LEU A 369 -0.73 -18.64 -31.64
N PRO A 370 0.06 -17.65 -32.11
CA PRO A 370 1.41 -17.93 -32.54
C PRO A 370 2.21 -18.40 -31.32
N GLU A 371 2.90 -19.53 -31.45
CA GLU A 371 4.10 -19.78 -30.64
C GLU A 371 5.07 -18.64 -30.92
N ILE A 372 5.14 -17.67 -30.00
CA ILE A 372 6.17 -16.63 -30.04
C ILE A 372 7.47 -17.31 -29.57
N ARG A 373 8.20 -17.86 -30.54
CA ARG A 373 9.66 -17.96 -30.44
C ARG A 373 10.20 -16.55 -30.70
N LEU A 374 10.82 -15.98 -29.68
CA LEU A 374 11.55 -14.72 -29.81
C LEU A 374 12.78 -14.95 -30.68
N ASP A 375 12.73 -14.49 -31.93
CA ASP A 375 13.90 -14.44 -32.81
C ASP A 375 14.46 -13.00 -32.81
N PRO A 376 15.72 -12.74 -32.41
CA PRO A 376 16.19 -11.41 -32.02
C PRO A 376 16.49 -10.44 -33.17
N THR A 377 16.08 -10.70 -34.41
CA THR A 377 16.76 -10.12 -35.58
C THR A 377 15.93 -9.34 -36.60
N GLN A 378 14.63 -9.07 -36.43
CA GLN A 378 13.89 -8.27 -37.43
C GLN A 378 13.03 -7.15 -36.83
N ARG A 379 13.47 -5.91 -37.09
CA ARG A 379 12.73 -4.66 -36.95
C ARG A 379 11.77 -4.50 -38.14
N GLU A 380 10.75 -3.67 -37.93
CA GLU A 380 9.75 -3.16 -38.89
C GLU A 380 8.44 -3.96 -38.98
N THR A 381 7.44 -3.54 -38.20
CA THR A 381 6.05 -3.24 -38.65
C THR A 381 5.11 -3.05 -37.44
N GLN A 382 4.98 -1.81 -36.97
CA GLN A 382 3.82 -1.33 -36.20
C GLN A 382 3.29 -0.06 -36.86
N GLU A 383 2.46 -0.23 -37.87
CA GLU A 383 1.51 0.81 -38.29
C GLU A 383 0.16 0.15 -38.57
N HIS A 384 -0.91 0.89 -38.25
CA HIS A 384 -2.33 0.59 -38.43
C HIS A 384 -3.06 -0.14 -37.29
N SER A 385 -3.57 0.65 -36.34
CA SER A 385 -5.01 1.02 -36.37
C SER A 385 -5.41 2.02 -35.27
N CYS A 386 -5.03 3.30 -35.42
CA CYS A 386 -5.55 4.45 -34.64
C CYS A 386 -6.74 5.16 -35.30
N LEU A 387 -7.48 4.49 -36.19
CA LEU A 387 -8.55 5.13 -36.98
C LEU A 387 -9.94 5.12 -36.33
N LYS A 388 -10.17 4.33 -35.27
CA LYS A 388 -11.45 4.32 -34.53
C LYS A 388 -11.48 5.21 -33.27
N PHE A 389 -10.33 5.72 -32.83
CA PHE A 389 -10.25 6.64 -31.68
C PHE A 389 -10.47 8.10 -32.10
N LYS A 390 -10.21 8.43 -33.38
CA LYS A 390 -10.34 9.79 -33.93
C LYS A 390 -11.81 10.22 -34.11
N SER A 391 -12.70 9.29 -34.46
CA SER A 391 -14.13 9.57 -34.64
C SER A 391 -14.90 9.71 -33.33
N TYR A 392 -14.37 9.19 -32.22
CA TYR A 392 -14.94 9.39 -30.87
C TYR A 392 -14.55 10.76 -30.29
N LEU A 393 -13.31 11.21 -30.53
CA LEU A 393 -12.83 12.54 -30.08
C LEU A 393 -13.45 13.70 -30.88
N GLN A 394 -13.86 13.47 -32.13
CA GLN A 394 -14.49 14.50 -32.97
C GLN A 394 -15.97 14.78 -32.62
N LYS A 395 -16.63 13.92 -31.84
CA LYS A 395 -18.06 14.08 -31.49
C LYS A 395 -18.34 14.90 -30.22
N HIS A 396 -17.29 15.41 -29.57
CA HIS A 396 -17.38 16.32 -28.40
C HIS A 396 -16.66 17.67 -28.61
N GLN A 397 -16.44 18.09 -29.85
CA GLN A 397 -15.81 19.39 -30.19
C GLN A 397 -16.77 20.41 -30.82
N SER A 398 -18.07 20.14 -30.88
CA SER A 398 -19.08 21.06 -31.44
C SER A 398 -20.08 21.48 -30.36
N ASP A 399 -19.61 22.19 -29.33
CA ASP A 399 -20.38 23.21 -28.61
C ASP A 399 -19.52 23.77 -27.46
N THR A 400 -18.69 24.76 -27.79
CA THR A 400 -18.42 25.94 -26.95
C THR A 400 -17.48 26.85 -27.73
N SER A 401 -17.95 28.06 -27.99
CA SER A 401 -17.22 29.18 -28.53
C SER A 401 -16.11 29.64 -27.58
N PHE A 402 -15.00 28.89 -27.52
CA PHE A 402 -13.76 29.39 -26.94
C PHE A 402 -12.93 30.08 -28.02
N LYS A 403 -12.91 31.41 -27.95
CA LYS A 403 -11.92 32.23 -28.65
C LYS A 403 -10.52 31.72 -28.24
N PRO A 404 -9.58 31.51 -29.18
CA PRO A 404 -8.21 31.21 -28.81
C PRO A 404 -7.65 32.46 -28.09
N SER A 405 -7.45 32.36 -26.78
CA SER A 405 -6.57 33.27 -26.08
C SER A 405 -5.16 32.94 -26.55
N TYR A 406 -4.65 33.78 -27.44
CA TYR A 406 -3.25 33.83 -27.81
C TYR A 406 -2.41 33.87 -26.52
N HIS A 407 -1.65 32.81 -26.25
CA HIS A 407 -0.49 32.90 -25.38
C HIS A 407 0.64 33.51 -26.20
N THR A 408 0.52 34.81 -26.50
CA THR A 408 1.71 35.65 -26.41
C THR A 408 2.24 35.45 -25.00
N SER A 409 3.55 35.24 -24.88
CA SER A 409 4.27 35.42 -23.63
C SER A 409 4.14 36.88 -23.23
N ASN A 410 2.97 37.25 -22.71
CA ASN A 410 2.75 38.50 -22.02
C ASN A 410 3.60 38.41 -20.75
N TYR A 411 4.77 39.02 -20.80
CA TYR A 411 5.48 39.53 -19.62
C TYR A 411 4.75 40.73 -18.99
N ASP A 412 3.46 40.91 -19.30
CA ASP A 412 2.63 41.95 -18.72
C ASP A 412 2.04 41.49 -17.38
N HIS A 413 2.50 42.21 -16.36
CA HIS A 413 1.88 42.40 -15.05
C HIS A 413 1.91 41.21 -14.08
N TRP A 414 3.11 40.90 -13.58
CA TRP A 414 3.32 40.40 -12.21
C TRP A 414 3.05 41.47 -11.14
N THR A 415 2.02 42.29 -11.37
CA THR A 415 1.51 43.29 -10.45
C THR A 415 0.01 43.12 -10.40
N SER A 416 -0.45 42.05 -9.76
CA SER A 416 -1.78 42.03 -9.17
C SER A 416 -1.71 41.33 -7.81
N ASN A 417 -1.84 42.17 -6.79
CA ASN A 417 -2.27 41.84 -5.43
C ASN A 417 -1.40 40.83 -4.65
N ARG A 418 -0.07 40.99 -4.67
CA ARG A 418 0.66 40.82 -3.41
C ARG A 418 0.44 42.10 -2.63
N THR A 419 -0.65 42.16 -1.87
CA THR A 419 -0.63 43.05 -0.72
C THR A 419 0.61 42.68 0.05
N VAL A 420 1.50 43.66 0.17
CA VAL A 420 2.50 43.76 1.20
C VAL A 420 1.70 43.86 2.51
N ASP A 421 1.12 42.75 2.95
CA ASP A 421 0.54 42.63 4.27
C ASP A 421 1.54 41.89 5.15
N GLN A 422 2.46 42.73 5.64
CA GLN A 422 3.08 42.67 6.96
C GLN A 422 4.04 41.52 7.25
N ASP A 423 5.21 41.90 7.78
CA ASP A 423 6.34 41.12 8.29
C ASP A 423 6.03 40.06 9.38
N ASN A 424 4.78 39.59 9.51
CA ASN A 424 4.30 38.81 10.67
C ASN A 424 3.48 37.54 10.35
N GLY A 425 3.22 37.19 9.08
CA GLY A 425 2.48 35.97 8.72
C GLY A 425 3.34 34.72 8.52
N LEU A 426 2.77 33.52 8.68
CA LEU A 426 3.41 32.28 8.20
C LEU A 426 3.58 32.35 6.67
N PRO A 427 4.70 31.88 6.09
CA PRO A 427 4.86 31.80 4.65
C PRO A 427 3.78 30.91 4.02
N THR A 428 3.11 31.39 2.96
CA THR A 428 2.08 30.65 2.24
C THR A 428 2.62 30.07 0.93
N ILE A 429 2.22 28.83 0.62
CA ILE A 429 2.47 28.20 -0.69
C ILE A 429 1.26 28.52 -1.57
N SER A 430 1.39 29.48 -2.49
CA SER A 430 0.37 29.72 -3.50
C SER A 430 0.57 28.78 -4.69
N PHE A 431 -0.35 27.83 -4.86
CA PHE A 431 -0.46 27.05 -6.09
C PHE A 431 -1.07 27.94 -7.18
N SER A 432 -0.26 28.69 -7.92
CA SER A 432 -0.70 29.12 -9.25
C SER A 432 -0.74 27.89 -10.14
N ASN A 433 -1.83 27.67 -10.89
CA ASN A 433 -2.01 26.56 -11.84
C ASN A 433 -0.99 26.53 -13.01
N SER A 434 0.11 27.28 -12.89
CA SER A 434 1.27 27.23 -13.77
C SER A 434 2.26 26.20 -13.22
N TYR A 435 2.46 25.11 -13.95
CA TYR A 435 3.48 24.07 -13.74
C TYR A 435 4.93 24.59 -13.82
N ASP A 436 5.28 25.68 -13.13
CA ASP A 436 6.67 26.14 -13.05
C ASP A 436 7.34 25.56 -11.80
N ASP A 437 8.07 24.46 -11.99
CA ASP A 437 8.89 23.76 -10.99
C ASP A 437 9.80 24.73 -10.19
N ASN A 438 10.22 25.84 -10.80
CA ASN A 438 11.09 26.82 -10.15
C ASN A 438 10.39 27.60 -9.05
N THR A 439 9.08 27.82 -9.15
CA THR A 439 8.31 28.59 -8.16
C THR A 439 8.13 27.76 -6.88
N ILE A 440 7.77 26.48 -6.99
CA ILE A 440 7.62 25.57 -5.85
C ILE A 440 8.93 25.45 -5.07
N LYS A 441 10.05 25.31 -5.79
CA LYS A 441 11.38 25.19 -5.22
C LYS A 441 11.79 26.37 -4.32
N VAL A 442 11.61 27.60 -4.81
CA VAL A 442 11.96 28.80 -4.03
C VAL A 442 11.08 28.91 -2.78
N GLN A 443 9.79 28.55 -2.88
CA GLN A 443 8.88 28.56 -1.73
C GLN A 443 9.27 27.52 -0.66
N LEU A 444 9.68 26.32 -1.06
CA LEU A 444 10.17 25.30 -0.13
C LEU A 444 11.41 25.77 0.63
N ILE A 445 12.40 26.34 -0.09
CA ILE A 445 13.62 26.88 0.54
C ILE A 445 13.26 27.99 1.55
N ARG A 446 12.37 28.91 1.16
CA ARG A 446 11.88 30.00 2.03
C ARG A 446 11.22 29.46 3.31
N ILE A 447 10.38 28.44 3.20
CA ILE A 447 9.72 27.81 4.35
C ILE A 447 10.74 27.16 5.28
N GLU A 448 11.68 26.38 4.73
CA GLU A 448 12.70 25.68 5.51
C GLU A 448 13.61 26.66 6.26
N ILE A 449 14.01 27.78 5.62
CA ILE A 449 14.79 28.84 6.26
C ILE A 449 13.95 29.52 7.36
N PHE A 450 12.69 29.89 7.09
CA PHE A 450 11.82 30.49 8.09
C PHE A 450 11.64 29.59 9.33
N VAL A 451 11.45 28.29 9.14
CA VAL A 451 11.34 27.33 10.25
C VAL A 451 12.62 27.27 11.07
N GLN A 452 13.78 27.34 10.41
CA GLN A 452 15.07 27.32 11.06
C GLN A 452 15.36 28.60 11.85
N SER A 453 15.05 29.78 11.33
CA SER A 453 15.52 31.07 11.88
C SER A 453 14.46 31.91 12.60
N SER A 454 13.18 31.67 12.38
CA SER A 454 12.12 32.65 12.74
C SER A 454 10.85 32.04 13.31
N LEU A 455 10.70 30.71 13.31
CA LEU A 455 9.51 30.04 13.83
C LEU A 455 9.34 30.22 15.33
N GLU A 456 10.42 30.16 16.13
CA GLU A 456 10.33 30.36 17.58
C GLU A 456 9.78 31.75 17.92
N ASP A 457 10.34 32.79 17.32
CA ASP A 457 9.89 34.18 17.48
C ASP A 457 8.46 34.39 17.00
N TRP A 458 8.06 33.72 15.93
CA TRP A 458 6.68 33.76 15.46
C TRP A 458 5.73 33.12 16.48
N ILE A 459 6.03 31.92 16.98
CA ILE A 459 5.19 31.23 17.97
C ILE A 459 5.07 32.05 19.26
N ASN A 460 6.19 32.60 19.75
CA ASN A 460 6.24 33.43 20.96
C ASN A 460 5.33 34.67 20.85
N ARG A 461 5.32 35.35 19.70
CA ARG A 461 4.53 36.57 19.49
C ARG A 461 3.03 36.30 19.39
N PHE A 462 2.62 35.26 18.69
CA PHE A 462 1.21 34.99 18.42
C PHE A 462 0.47 34.35 19.59
N LEU A 463 1.16 33.58 20.45
CA LEU A 463 0.57 33.04 21.67
C LEU A 463 0.33 34.10 22.76
N ALA A 464 1.00 35.25 22.69
CA ALA A 464 0.71 36.40 23.56
C ALA A 464 -0.61 37.12 23.19
N SER A 465 -1.21 36.81 22.04
CA SER A 465 -2.51 37.35 21.62
C SER A 465 -3.68 36.51 22.18
N GLN A 466 -4.86 37.11 22.37
CA GLN A 466 -5.99 36.50 23.10
C GLN A 466 -6.59 35.18 22.51
N ASN A 467 -6.05 34.63 21.42
CA ASN A 467 -6.54 33.40 20.77
C ASN A 467 -5.42 32.39 20.44
N GLY A 468 -4.78 31.85 21.49
CA GLY A 468 -3.66 30.90 21.37
C GLY A 468 -3.93 29.68 20.47
N TYR A 469 -5.11 29.06 20.54
CA TYR A 469 -5.46 27.89 19.71
C TYR A 469 -5.42 28.16 18.20
N LYS A 470 -5.70 29.39 17.75
CA LYS A 470 -5.70 29.75 16.32
C LYS A 470 -4.28 29.70 15.75
N CYS A 471 -3.27 29.95 16.58
CA CYS A 471 -1.86 29.76 16.24
C CYS A 471 -1.57 28.29 15.90
N PHE A 472 -2.04 27.35 16.74
CA PHE A 472 -1.87 25.91 16.53
C PHE A 472 -2.61 25.41 15.28
N GLU A 473 -3.82 25.88 15.00
CA GLU A 473 -4.57 25.53 13.77
C GLU A 473 -3.88 26.04 12.49
N ASN A 474 -3.32 27.26 12.54
CA ASN A 474 -2.52 27.80 11.44
C ASN A 474 -1.24 26.98 11.21
N LEU A 475 -0.55 26.57 12.28
CA LEU A 475 0.63 25.71 12.20
C LEU A 475 0.32 24.33 11.64
N GLN A 476 -0.81 23.73 12.02
CA GLN A 476 -1.27 22.46 11.43
C GLN A 476 -1.47 22.60 9.93
N THR A 477 -2.17 23.63 9.48
CA THR A 477 -2.41 23.87 8.05
C THR A 477 -1.09 24.10 7.30
N PHE A 478 -0.21 24.92 7.87
CA PHE A 478 1.13 25.18 7.33
C PHE A 478 1.97 23.91 7.21
N TYR A 479 1.98 23.05 8.23
CA TYR A 479 2.68 21.78 8.21
C TYR A 479 2.10 20.82 7.15
N GLU A 480 0.77 20.76 7.02
CA GLU A 480 0.10 19.92 6.01
C GLU A 480 0.48 20.32 4.58
N ASP A 481 0.53 21.62 4.29
CA ASP A 481 0.92 22.14 2.98
C ASP A 481 2.41 21.97 2.71
N TYR A 482 3.25 22.17 3.73
CA TYR A 482 4.69 21.93 3.65
C TYR A 482 4.99 20.45 3.38
N GLN A 483 4.46 19.53 4.19
CA GLN A 483 4.73 18.09 4.04
C GLN A 483 4.33 17.60 2.65
N ARG A 484 3.14 17.99 2.16
CA ARG A 484 2.68 17.61 0.82
C ARG A 484 3.66 18.06 -0.26
N SER A 485 4.06 19.33 -0.21
CA SER A 485 4.93 19.94 -1.22
C SER A 485 6.37 19.40 -1.14
N ALA A 486 6.90 19.23 0.07
CA ALA A 486 8.24 18.71 0.31
C ALA A 486 8.37 17.24 -0.10
N LEU A 487 7.41 16.39 0.25
CA LEU A 487 7.41 14.98 -0.17
C LEU A 487 7.23 14.84 -1.68
N GLN A 488 6.38 15.66 -2.31
CA GLN A 488 6.25 15.66 -3.78
C GLN A 488 7.56 16.05 -4.48
N PHE A 489 8.38 16.89 -3.86
CA PHE A 489 9.61 17.44 -4.47
C PHE A 489 10.88 16.63 -4.16
N TYR A 490 10.98 16.09 -2.95
CA TYR A 490 12.18 15.38 -2.48
C TYR A 490 12.04 13.85 -2.54
N TYR A 491 10.84 13.29 -2.36
CA TYR A 491 10.63 11.84 -2.23
C TYR A 491 10.01 11.21 -3.49
N SER A 492 10.40 9.97 -3.81
CA SER A 492 9.78 9.17 -4.88
C SER A 492 9.81 7.68 -4.57
N GLU A 493 8.69 6.99 -4.78
CA GLU A 493 8.62 5.51 -4.66
C GLU A 493 9.23 4.78 -5.86
N ASN A 494 9.27 5.42 -7.03
CA ASN A 494 9.61 4.79 -8.31
C ASN A 494 10.95 5.27 -8.89
N LYS A 495 11.62 6.23 -8.24
CA LYS A 495 12.89 6.83 -8.66
C LYS A 495 13.76 7.10 -7.45
N SER A 496 15.07 7.26 -7.64
CA SER A 496 15.99 7.70 -6.57
C SER A 496 15.50 9.01 -5.95
N THR A 497 15.29 8.98 -4.63
CA THR A 497 14.95 10.12 -3.77
C THR A 497 16.14 11.10 -3.67
N ASP A 498 15.88 12.36 -3.32
CA ASP A 498 16.89 13.37 -2.93
C ASP A 498 17.20 13.25 -1.43
N PRO A 499 18.32 12.60 -1.03
CA PRO A 499 18.58 12.33 0.39
C PRO A 499 18.83 13.59 1.21
N MET A 500 19.45 14.62 0.60
CA MET A 500 19.71 15.91 1.24
C MET A 500 18.39 16.66 1.48
N GLY A 501 17.52 16.67 0.48
CA GLY A 501 16.18 17.25 0.57
C GLY A 501 15.29 16.53 1.59
N TYR A 502 15.30 15.20 1.59
CA TYR A 502 14.53 14.40 2.54
C TYR A 502 15.04 14.59 3.98
N SER A 503 16.35 14.70 4.19
CA SER A 503 16.95 15.05 5.49
C SER A 503 16.47 16.41 5.99
N ARG A 504 16.40 17.42 5.10
CA ARG A 504 15.84 18.74 5.43
C ARG A 504 14.36 18.67 5.78
N PHE A 505 13.58 17.88 5.07
CA PHE A 505 12.18 17.64 5.39
C PHE A 505 12.01 17.06 6.80
N ILE A 506 12.82 16.06 7.16
CA ILE A 506 12.81 15.47 8.51
C ILE A 506 13.15 16.53 9.55
N LEU A 507 14.27 17.25 9.41
CA LEU A 507 14.69 18.27 10.38
C LEU A 507 13.67 19.40 10.53
N THR A 508 13.10 19.87 9.44
CA THR A 508 12.09 20.94 9.44
C THR A 508 10.81 20.48 10.14
N SER A 509 10.37 19.25 9.88
CA SER A 509 9.20 18.64 10.53
C SER A 509 9.41 18.48 12.03
N LEU A 510 10.55 17.93 12.43
CA LEU A 510 10.92 17.76 13.83
C LEU A 510 11.07 19.09 14.57
N THR A 511 11.57 20.14 13.89
CA THR A 511 11.67 21.49 14.46
C THR A 511 10.27 22.06 14.79
N ILE A 512 9.29 21.88 13.89
CA ILE A 512 7.91 22.29 14.14
C ILE A 512 7.31 21.51 15.33
N ILE A 513 7.48 20.18 15.34
CA ILE A 513 7.02 19.31 16.43
C ILE A 513 7.65 19.73 17.77
N TYR A 514 8.95 19.97 17.80
CA TYR A 514 9.71 20.42 18.96
C TYR A 514 9.14 21.72 19.52
N PHE A 515 9.00 22.77 18.70
CA PHE A 515 8.51 24.06 19.20
C PHE A 515 7.04 24.00 19.66
N MET A 516 6.19 23.24 18.97
CA MET A 516 4.81 23.02 19.42
C MET A 516 4.76 22.29 20.77
N HIS A 517 5.54 21.22 20.94
CA HIS A 517 5.58 20.46 22.18
C HIS A 517 6.15 21.29 23.34
N LYS A 518 7.28 21.99 23.11
CA LYS A 518 7.89 22.90 24.08
C LYS A 518 6.87 23.92 24.58
N LYS A 519 6.09 24.51 23.67
CA LYS A 519 5.07 25.51 24.03
C LYS A 519 3.88 24.94 24.78
N LEU A 520 3.41 23.76 24.41
CA LEU A 520 2.39 23.07 25.19
C LEU A 520 2.87 22.79 26.62
N CYS A 521 4.13 22.39 26.80
CA CYS A 521 4.70 22.16 28.12
C CYS A 521 4.84 23.44 28.98
N GLU A 522 4.92 24.62 28.38
CA GLU A 522 4.97 25.91 29.10
C GLU A 522 3.58 26.33 29.62
N ASP A 523 2.50 25.85 29.00
CA ASP A 523 1.14 26.10 29.46
C ASP A 523 0.83 25.25 30.71
N LYS A 524 0.37 25.92 31.78
CA LYS A 524 -0.02 25.25 33.04
C LYS A 524 -1.13 24.22 32.84
N GLN A 525 -2.02 24.40 31.86
CA GLN A 525 -3.07 23.43 31.56
C GLN A 525 -2.52 22.09 31.07
N PHE A 526 -1.36 22.10 30.40
CA PHE A 526 -0.76 20.92 29.77
C PHE A 526 0.60 20.56 30.36
N GLU A 527 0.99 21.14 31.50
CA GLU A 527 2.30 20.97 32.12
C GLU A 527 2.72 19.50 32.30
N ARG A 528 1.74 18.61 32.53
CA ARG A 528 1.99 17.17 32.67
C ARG A 528 2.68 16.56 31.45
N LEU A 529 2.53 17.13 30.25
CA LEU A 529 3.22 16.68 29.03
C LEU A 529 4.74 16.54 29.20
N LYS A 530 5.38 17.31 30.10
CA LYS A 530 6.81 17.17 30.45
C LYS A 530 7.20 15.76 30.93
N LEU A 531 6.23 14.98 31.42
CA LEU A 531 6.41 13.61 31.92
C LEU A 531 5.94 12.54 30.93
N HIS A 532 5.37 12.94 29.78
CA HIS A 532 4.90 12.04 28.74
C HIS A 532 5.97 11.80 27.69
N ALA A 533 6.05 10.56 27.22
CA ALA A 533 7.01 10.20 26.19
C ALA A 533 6.63 10.76 24.82
N ILE A 534 7.61 10.95 23.94
CA ILE A 534 7.40 11.16 22.51
C ILE A 534 8.07 10.00 21.77
N ARG A 535 7.31 8.96 21.42
CA ARG A 535 7.85 7.77 20.78
C ARG A 535 7.60 7.81 19.28
N ILE A 536 8.61 8.27 18.55
CA ILE A 536 8.64 8.17 17.09
C ILE A 536 9.51 6.95 16.73
N PRO A 537 8.95 5.92 16.07
CA PRO A 537 9.68 4.68 15.77
C PRO A 537 11.01 4.93 15.05
N ASN A 538 12.09 4.33 15.56
CA ASN A 538 13.45 4.38 15.02
C ASN A 538 14.04 5.79 14.80
N LEU A 539 13.45 6.84 15.39
CA LEU A 539 13.87 8.22 15.13
C LEU A 539 15.32 8.49 15.55
N LEU A 540 15.73 7.99 16.71
CA LEU A 540 17.09 8.23 17.23
C LEU A 540 18.15 7.62 16.31
N ASP A 541 17.92 6.41 15.80
CA ASP A 541 18.81 5.75 14.85
C ASP A 541 18.81 6.46 13.48
N LEU A 542 17.67 7.04 13.08
CA LEU A 542 17.54 7.76 11.82
C LEU A 542 18.41 9.02 11.74
N PHE A 543 18.74 9.65 12.87
CA PHE A 543 19.64 10.82 12.90
C PHE A 543 21.03 10.52 12.35
N ASP A 544 21.49 9.26 12.47
CA ASP A 544 22.79 8.85 11.94
C ASP A 544 22.79 8.82 10.40
N PHE A 545 21.63 8.64 9.78
CA PHE A 545 21.48 8.52 8.33
C PHE A 545 21.25 9.85 7.61
N LEU A 546 20.94 10.93 8.35
CA LEU A 546 20.68 12.25 7.77
C LEU A 546 21.89 12.75 6.98
N VAL A 547 21.65 13.34 5.81
CA VAL A 547 22.67 13.95 4.95
C VAL A 547 22.64 15.47 5.16
N LEU A 548 23.62 15.98 5.93
CA LEU A 548 23.63 17.33 6.50
C LEU A 548 24.85 18.12 6.01
N PRO A 549 24.70 18.95 4.97
CA PRO A 549 25.83 19.67 4.39
C PRO A 549 26.31 20.85 5.22
N ASN A 550 25.38 21.54 5.91
CA ASN A 550 25.65 22.80 6.58
C ASN A 550 25.83 22.60 8.09
N ARG A 551 26.62 23.48 8.71
CA ARG A 551 26.90 23.46 10.14
C ARG A 551 25.63 23.61 10.99
N ASP A 552 24.78 24.58 10.63
CA ASP A 552 23.53 24.84 11.37
C ASP A 552 22.58 23.64 11.36
N ASP A 553 22.55 22.89 10.26
CA ASP A 553 21.76 21.67 10.17
C ASP A 553 22.29 20.57 11.10
N MET A 554 23.62 20.44 11.23
CA MET A 554 24.24 19.50 12.18
C MET A 554 23.99 19.90 13.64
N ILE A 555 24.12 21.19 13.97
CA ILE A 555 23.82 21.71 15.31
C ILE A 555 22.34 21.47 15.64
N ARG A 556 21.44 21.80 14.71
CA ARG A 556 20.00 21.57 14.86
C ARG A 556 19.67 20.09 15.00
N ALA A 557 20.29 19.22 14.21
CA ALA A 557 20.12 17.78 14.32
C ALA A 557 20.50 17.29 15.72
N ARG A 558 21.63 17.77 16.28
CA ARG A 558 22.02 17.46 17.65
C ARG A 558 20.99 17.93 18.68
N SER A 559 20.57 19.20 18.61
CA SER A 559 19.61 19.74 19.58
C SER A 559 18.28 18.99 19.56
N LEU A 560 17.82 18.60 18.36
CA LEU A 560 16.61 17.77 18.21
C LEU A 560 16.83 16.35 18.73
N TYR A 561 17.98 15.72 18.43
CA TYR A 561 18.33 14.41 18.97
C TYR A 561 18.27 14.40 20.50
N ASP A 562 18.94 15.35 21.16
CA ASP A 562 18.97 15.45 22.62
C ASP A 562 17.56 15.61 23.21
N TYR A 563 16.74 16.46 22.57
CA TYR A 563 15.36 16.68 22.99
C TYR A 563 14.51 15.40 22.87
N PHE A 564 14.51 14.76 21.71
CA PHE A 564 13.70 13.56 21.50
C PHE A 564 14.25 12.36 22.28
N GLN A 565 15.55 12.30 22.57
CA GLN A 565 16.13 11.29 23.46
C GLN A 565 15.63 11.48 24.90
N GLU A 566 15.63 12.71 25.42
CA GLU A 566 15.08 13.03 26.74
C GLU A 566 13.61 12.62 26.84
N PHE A 567 12.82 12.96 25.81
CA PHE A 567 11.39 12.66 25.78
C PHE A 567 11.08 11.19 25.50
N ASN A 568 11.93 10.45 24.79
CA ASN A 568 11.73 9.01 24.60
C ASN A 568 11.85 8.24 25.93
N GLY A 569 12.67 8.73 26.86
CA GLY A 569 12.90 8.13 28.18
C GLY A 569 11.88 8.49 29.27
N LYS A 570 10.84 9.27 28.97
CA LYS A 570 9.84 9.69 29.98
C LYS A 570 8.94 8.52 30.41
N PRO A 571 8.48 8.51 31.67
CA PRO A 571 7.79 7.35 32.26
C PRO A 571 6.36 7.16 31.77
N TYR A 572 5.66 8.22 31.35
CA TYR A 572 4.26 8.13 30.94
C TYR A 572 4.13 7.88 29.43
N PRO A 573 3.06 7.20 28.98
CA PRO A 573 2.86 6.89 27.56
C PRO A 573 2.71 8.16 26.72
N ASP A 574 3.00 8.06 25.43
CA ASP A 574 2.82 9.18 24.49
C ASP A 574 1.33 9.46 24.21
N LEU A 575 1.05 10.49 23.42
CA LEU A 575 -0.33 10.87 23.05
C LEU A 575 -1.01 9.94 22.03
N LEU A 576 -0.28 8.95 21.49
CA LEU A 576 -0.74 8.06 20.41
C LEU A 576 -0.90 6.60 20.86
N SER A 577 -0.46 6.25 22.06
CA SER A 577 -0.43 4.88 22.58
C SER A 577 -0.99 4.79 24.00
N ASN A 578 -1.49 3.59 24.36
CA ASN A 578 -1.99 3.28 25.71
C ASN A 578 -2.99 4.31 26.27
N ILE A 579 -3.88 4.82 25.42
CA ILE A 579 -4.79 5.93 25.76
C ILE A 579 -5.77 5.62 26.91
N GLU A 580 -5.99 4.34 27.23
CA GLU A 580 -6.84 3.88 28.33
C GLU A 580 -6.09 3.75 29.68
N SER A 581 -4.77 3.97 29.70
CA SER A 581 -3.99 3.87 30.93
C SER A 581 -4.34 4.99 31.90
N SER A 582 -4.40 4.68 33.20
CA SER A 582 -4.65 5.69 34.25
C SER A 582 -3.58 6.79 34.30
N ILE A 583 -2.37 6.51 33.79
CA ILE A 583 -1.27 7.47 33.68
C ILE A 583 -1.21 8.18 32.32
N ALA A 584 -2.08 7.83 31.37
CA ALA A 584 -2.15 8.48 30.06
C ALA A 584 -2.60 9.95 30.19
N PHE A 585 -2.10 10.80 29.29
CA PHE A 585 -2.34 12.25 29.37
C PHE A 585 -3.84 12.56 29.32
N GLY A 586 -4.55 11.95 28.37
CA GLY A 586 -5.98 12.19 28.16
C GLY A 586 -6.84 11.79 29.35
N VAL A 587 -6.58 10.61 29.93
CA VAL A 587 -7.29 10.11 31.12
C VAL A 587 -7.05 11.03 32.31
N TYR A 588 -5.80 11.39 32.58
CA TYR A 588 -5.50 12.31 33.67
C TYR A 588 -6.11 13.69 33.46
N PHE A 589 -6.01 14.25 32.25
CA PHE A 589 -6.57 15.56 31.93
C PHE A 589 -8.10 15.56 32.10
N ALA A 590 -8.78 14.53 31.61
CA ALA A 590 -10.23 14.39 31.77
C ALA A 590 -10.63 14.20 33.24
N ASP A 591 -9.87 13.44 34.02
CA ASP A 591 -10.16 13.21 35.44
C ASP A 591 -10.08 14.51 36.26
N GLN A 592 -9.16 15.42 35.92
CA GLN A 592 -9.03 16.73 36.56
C GLN A 592 -10.03 17.78 36.03
N SER A 593 -10.68 17.52 34.88
CA SER A 593 -11.63 18.46 34.27
C SER A 593 -13.02 18.28 34.87
N ILE A 594 -13.52 19.32 35.56
CA ILE A 594 -14.88 19.35 36.12
C ILE A 594 -15.92 19.18 35.00
N GLU A 595 -15.76 19.93 33.90
CA GLU A 595 -16.69 19.92 32.76
C GLU A 595 -16.80 18.53 32.12
N MET A 596 -15.67 17.85 31.85
CA MET A 596 -15.68 16.51 31.25
C MET A 596 -16.30 15.46 32.19
N ASN A 597 -16.06 15.56 33.50
CA ASN A 597 -16.66 14.66 34.48
C ASN A 597 -18.17 14.88 34.63
N GLU A 598 -18.64 16.13 34.61
CA GLU A 598 -20.07 16.44 34.65
C GLU A 598 -20.80 15.92 33.40
N GLU A 599 -20.20 16.06 32.22
CA GLU A 599 -20.75 15.52 30.98
C GLU A 599 -20.72 13.99 30.95
N LEU A 600 -19.63 13.36 31.45
CA LEU A 600 -19.57 11.91 31.64
C LEU A 600 -20.71 11.41 32.54
N LYS A 601 -20.96 12.10 33.63
CA LYS A 601 -22.04 11.77 34.57
C LYS A 601 -23.41 11.87 33.89
N LYS A 602 -23.66 12.91 33.10
CA LYS A 602 -24.90 13.05 32.31
C LYS A 602 -25.09 11.89 31.33
N ILE A 603 -24.02 11.44 30.67
CA ILE A 603 -24.05 10.27 29.77
C ILE A 603 -24.43 9.00 30.55
N GLN A 604 -23.81 8.80 31.72
CA GLN A 604 -24.07 7.62 32.56
C GLN A 604 -25.50 7.63 33.12
N GLU A 605 -26.01 8.77 33.59
CA GLU A 605 -27.40 8.93 34.06
C GLU A 605 -28.41 8.64 32.93
N GLN A 606 -28.16 9.15 31.71
CA GLN A 606 -29.00 8.84 30.56
C GLN A 606 -28.90 7.37 30.15
N ALA A 607 -27.71 6.76 30.23
CA ALA A 607 -27.52 5.35 29.93
C ALA A 607 -28.32 4.45 30.89
N GLU A 608 -28.34 4.77 32.19
CA GLU A 608 -29.14 4.06 33.19
C GLU A 608 -30.65 4.22 32.97
N LYS A 609 -31.10 5.41 32.54
CA LYS A 609 -32.49 5.61 32.13
C LYS A 609 -32.85 4.75 30.93
N ASP A 610 -32.04 4.78 29.87
CA ASP A 610 -32.28 4.00 28.66
C ASP A 610 -32.30 2.48 28.94
N LYS A 611 -31.47 2.00 29.89
CA LYS A 611 -31.48 0.59 30.33
C LYS A 611 -32.83 0.23 30.96
N LYS A 612 -33.38 1.09 31.83
CA LYS A 612 -34.71 0.88 32.44
C LYS A 612 -35.82 0.88 31.38
N ASP A 613 -35.78 1.83 30.46
CA ASP A 613 -36.75 1.91 29.36
C ASP A 613 -36.68 0.65 28.47
N LYS A 614 -35.46 0.11 28.24
CA LYS A 614 -35.29 -1.16 27.51
C LYS A 614 -35.84 -2.36 28.28
N ILE A 615 -35.65 -2.43 29.59
CA ILE A 615 -36.23 -3.49 30.43
C ILE A 615 -37.75 -3.49 30.30
N GLU A 616 -38.39 -2.32 30.39
CA GLU A 616 -39.85 -2.20 30.19
C GLU A 616 -40.31 -2.61 28.79
N GLU A 617 -39.56 -2.26 27.74
CA GLU A 617 -39.81 -2.68 26.36
C GLU A 617 -39.79 -4.22 26.23
N VAL A 618 -38.78 -4.88 26.81
CA VAL A 618 -38.63 -6.33 26.79
C VAL A 618 -39.77 -7.01 27.55
N ILE A 619 -40.16 -6.51 28.73
CA ILE A 619 -41.28 -7.05 29.52
C ILE A 619 -42.58 -6.97 28.71
N LYS A 620 -42.92 -5.80 28.15
CA LYS A 620 -44.12 -5.63 27.32
C LYS A 620 -44.13 -6.55 26.09
N ALA A 621 -42.96 -6.79 25.50
CA ALA A 621 -42.84 -7.71 24.37
C ALA A 621 -43.05 -9.18 24.76
N LYS A 622 -42.60 -9.58 25.95
CA LYS A 622 -42.87 -10.92 26.52
C LYS A 622 -44.35 -11.10 26.86
N GLU A 623 -44.98 -10.12 27.50
CA GLU A 623 -46.43 -10.14 27.78
C GLU A 623 -47.24 -10.29 26.49
N LYS A 624 -46.89 -9.52 25.45
CA LYS A 624 -47.53 -9.64 24.13
C LYS A 624 -47.32 -11.02 23.49
N TYR A 625 -46.14 -11.63 23.66
CA TYR A 625 -45.89 -12.98 23.18
C TYR A 625 -46.81 -13.99 23.87
N GLU A 626 -46.91 -13.93 25.20
CA GLU A 626 -47.77 -14.81 25.99
C GLU A 626 -49.26 -14.65 25.63
N GLU A 627 -49.73 -13.42 25.42
CA GLU A 627 -51.09 -13.15 24.96
C GLU A 627 -51.40 -13.76 23.59
N LEU A 628 -50.47 -13.62 22.62
CA LEU A 628 -50.64 -14.20 21.28
C LEU A 628 -50.60 -15.73 21.32
N MET A 629 -49.73 -16.32 22.17
CA MET A 629 -49.66 -17.77 22.33
C MET A 629 -50.94 -18.33 22.94
N LYS A 630 -51.51 -17.68 23.97
CA LYS A 630 -52.83 -18.06 24.53
C LYS A 630 -53.94 -17.99 23.48
N LYS A 631 -54.01 -16.89 22.72
CA LYS A 631 -54.98 -16.75 21.61
C LYS A 631 -54.81 -17.82 20.53
N ALA A 632 -53.58 -18.28 20.28
CA ALA A 632 -53.33 -19.37 19.35
C ALA A 632 -53.75 -20.73 19.92
N GLU A 633 -53.62 -20.97 21.22
CA GLU A 633 -54.08 -22.20 21.89
C GLU A 633 -55.60 -22.35 21.86
N ASP A 634 -56.34 -21.25 21.89
CA ASP A 634 -57.81 -21.21 21.80
C ASP A 634 -58.36 -21.52 20.40
N LEU A 635 -57.49 -21.61 19.37
CA LEU A 635 -57.86 -21.89 17.97
C LEU A 635 -57.49 -23.31 17.56
N LYS A 636 -58.31 -23.92 16.69
CA LYS A 636 -58.05 -25.26 16.14
C LYS A 636 -57.23 -25.17 14.86
N CYS A 637 -56.18 -26.00 14.72
CA CYS A 637 -55.37 -26.04 13.49
C CYS A 637 -56.18 -26.66 12.35
N GLU A 638 -56.28 -25.97 11.22
CA GLU A 638 -57.00 -26.45 10.01
C GLU A 638 -56.05 -27.04 8.94
N CYS A 639 -54.79 -27.32 9.30
CA CYS A 639 -53.79 -27.82 8.36
C CYS A 639 -53.84 -29.36 8.25
N ASP A 640 -54.22 -29.87 7.07
CA ASP A 640 -54.03 -31.28 6.68
C ASP A 640 -52.63 -31.48 6.06
N GLU A 641 -51.91 -32.53 6.47
CA GLU A 641 -50.45 -32.73 6.29
C GLU A 641 -49.93 -32.88 4.84
N LEU A 642 -50.78 -32.70 3.82
CA LEU A 642 -50.47 -33.01 2.42
C LEU A 642 -50.50 -31.82 1.45
N THR A 643 -50.75 -30.57 1.89
CA THR A 643 -50.66 -29.41 0.98
C THR A 643 -49.86 -28.25 1.56
N PHE A 644 -48.73 -27.97 0.91
CA PHE A 644 -47.74 -26.92 1.23
C PHE A 644 -48.23 -25.46 1.00
N PHE A 645 -49.53 -25.18 1.12
CA PHE A 645 -50.08 -23.82 0.98
C PHE A 645 -50.31 -23.14 2.34
N TYR A 646 -49.21 -22.77 3.00
CA TYR A 646 -49.20 -21.98 4.24
C TYR A 646 -49.62 -20.52 4.01
N LYS A 647 -50.92 -20.23 3.89
CA LYS A 647 -51.43 -18.83 3.99
C LYS A 647 -52.78 -18.63 4.69
N LYS A 648 -53.45 -19.67 5.21
CA LYS A 648 -54.84 -19.51 5.70
C LYS A 648 -55.20 -20.12 7.06
N CYS A 649 -54.26 -20.69 7.81
CA CYS A 649 -54.57 -21.13 9.17
C CYS A 649 -54.33 -19.99 10.17
N ASP A 650 -55.38 -19.60 10.87
CA ASP A 650 -55.33 -18.50 11.84
C ASP A 650 -54.43 -18.83 13.04
N GLN A 651 -54.48 -20.06 13.56
CA GLN A 651 -53.58 -20.52 14.64
C GLN A 651 -52.10 -20.44 14.23
N CYS A 652 -51.76 -20.95 13.05
CA CYS A 652 -50.38 -20.90 12.54
C CYS A 652 -49.92 -19.46 12.25
N THR A 653 -50.85 -18.58 11.86
CA THR A 653 -50.56 -17.16 11.61
C THR A 653 -50.27 -16.42 12.91
N ILE A 654 -51.06 -16.63 13.96
CA ILE A 654 -50.85 -16.01 15.28
C ILE A 654 -49.57 -16.54 15.94
N ARG A 655 -49.29 -17.84 15.87
CA ARG A 655 -48.00 -18.40 16.35
C ARG A 655 -46.81 -17.81 15.60
N LYS A 656 -46.96 -17.60 14.28
CA LYS A 656 -45.93 -16.95 13.47
C LYS A 656 -45.78 -15.48 13.83
N GLU A 657 -46.85 -14.78 14.17
CA GLU A 657 -46.81 -13.40 14.67
C GLU A 657 -46.09 -13.33 16.03
N ALA A 658 -46.43 -14.20 16.97
CA ALA A 658 -45.77 -14.30 18.27
C ALA A 658 -44.26 -14.57 18.12
N ASN A 659 -43.89 -15.58 17.32
CA ASN A 659 -42.49 -15.93 17.08
C ASN A 659 -41.71 -14.87 16.27
N ASN A 660 -42.39 -13.89 15.65
CA ASN A 660 -41.77 -12.79 14.92
C ASN A 660 -41.65 -11.50 15.72
N ILE A 661 -42.07 -11.46 16.99
CA ILE A 661 -41.78 -10.32 17.87
C ILE A 661 -40.27 -10.19 18.00
N LYS A 662 -39.74 -9.01 17.63
CA LYS A 662 -38.32 -8.68 17.71
C LYS A 662 -38.13 -7.44 18.57
N VAL A 663 -37.24 -7.53 19.54
CA VAL A 663 -36.79 -6.42 20.37
C VAL A 663 -35.29 -6.27 20.13
N ASN A 664 -34.87 -5.05 19.76
CA ASN A 664 -33.45 -4.78 19.56
C ASN A 664 -32.73 -4.72 20.91
N ILE A 665 -31.50 -5.21 20.95
CA ILE A 665 -30.64 -5.09 22.12
C ILE A 665 -30.34 -3.62 22.42
N TYR A 666 -30.07 -3.32 23.69
CA TYR A 666 -29.47 -2.08 24.12
C TYR A 666 -27.95 -2.26 24.23
N GLU A 667 -27.21 -1.28 23.71
CA GLU A 667 -25.77 -1.18 23.87
C GLU A 667 -25.41 0.13 24.55
N CYS A 668 -24.61 0.05 25.63
CA CYS A 668 -24.16 1.22 26.36
C CYS A 668 -23.27 2.11 25.47
N PRO A 669 -23.51 3.43 25.37
CA PRO A 669 -22.74 4.31 24.50
C PRO A 669 -21.28 4.46 24.91
N ILE A 670 -20.95 4.26 26.20
CA ILE A 670 -19.62 4.45 26.78
C ILE A 670 -19.18 3.22 27.58
N PRO A 671 -17.86 2.92 27.68
CA PRO A 671 -17.37 1.79 28.46
C PRO A 671 -17.68 1.89 29.96
N SER A 672 -17.85 0.75 30.61
CA SER A 672 -18.10 0.66 32.06
C SER A 672 -16.86 1.00 32.90
N ARG A 673 -15.66 0.71 32.38
CA ARG A 673 -14.40 1.03 33.04
C ARG A 673 -14.17 2.54 33.05
N ARG A 674 -13.89 3.11 34.23
CA ARG A 674 -13.75 4.57 34.41
C ARG A 674 -12.64 5.17 33.55
N GLU A 675 -11.47 4.54 33.48
CA GLU A 675 -10.35 5.07 32.69
C GLU A 675 -10.67 5.07 31.19
N SER A 676 -11.28 4.00 30.67
CA SER A 676 -11.74 3.92 29.28
C SER A 676 -12.81 4.98 28.97
N ALA A 677 -13.74 5.23 29.91
CA ALA A 677 -14.74 6.27 29.76
C ALA A 677 -14.13 7.68 29.75
N LEU A 678 -13.16 7.95 30.63
CA LEU A 678 -12.42 9.22 30.66
C LEU A 678 -11.60 9.41 29.37
N ALA A 679 -10.98 8.36 28.84
CA ALA A 679 -10.29 8.40 27.55
C ALA A 679 -11.24 8.79 26.42
N VAL A 680 -12.42 8.17 26.34
CA VAL A 680 -13.47 8.54 25.37
C VAL A 680 -13.88 10.00 25.53
N MET A 681 -14.09 10.49 26.75
CA MET A 681 -14.46 11.88 26.99
C MET A 681 -13.37 12.86 26.58
N PHE A 682 -12.11 12.55 26.85
CA PHE A 682 -10.98 13.33 26.37
C PHE A 682 -10.94 13.40 24.84
N GLU A 683 -11.17 12.29 24.15
CA GLU A 683 -11.20 12.28 22.67
C GLU A 683 -12.36 13.10 22.11
N LEU A 684 -13.53 13.10 22.77
CA LEU A 684 -14.68 13.90 22.34
C LEU A 684 -14.47 15.42 22.54
N GLN A 685 -13.66 15.81 23.51
CA GLN A 685 -13.50 17.20 23.97
C GLN A 685 -12.05 17.66 24.05
N MET A 686 -11.19 17.08 23.23
CA MET A 686 -9.78 17.37 23.23
C MET A 686 -9.49 18.86 23.04
N PRO A 687 -8.63 19.48 23.88
CA PRO A 687 -8.14 20.83 23.65
C PRO A 687 -7.55 20.96 22.24
N LYS A 688 -7.87 22.05 21.53
CA LYS A 688 -7.53 22.21 20.11
C LYS A 688 -6.02 22.20 19.87
N GLU A 689 -5.25 22.74 20.81
CA GLU A 689 -3.79 22.82 20.80
C GLU A 689 -3.17 21.41 20.84
N ILE A 690 -3.65 20.56 21.76
CA ILE A 690 -3.23 19.15 21.85
C ILE A 690 -3.62 18.39 20.59
N ARG A 691 -4.83 18.61 20.07
CA ARG A 691 -5.29 17.99 18.82
C ARG A 691 -4.38 18.34 17.65
N CYS A 692 -4.07 19.63 17.44
CA CYS A 692 -3.17 20.06 16.36
C CYS A 692 -1.79 19.41 16.46
N TYR A 693 -1.20 19.39 17.66
CA TYR A 693 0.09 18.76 17.90
C TYR A 693 0.04 17.25 17.63
N ARG A 694 -0.99 16.56 18.13
CA ARG A 694 -1.17 15.11 17.94
C ARG A 694 -1.39 14.74 16.48
N ASP A 695 -2.17 15.53 15.74
CA ASP A 695 -2.41 15.31 14.31
C ASP A 695 -1.10 15.45 13.50
N ILE A 696 -0.27 16.47 13.79
CA ILE A 696 1.05 16.63 13.14
C ILE A 696 1.98 15.47 13.49
N LEU A 697 2.03 15.06 14.76
CA LEU A 697 2.84 13.92 15.20
C LEU A 697 2.43 12.63 14.47
N TRP A 698 1.12 12.36 14.41
CA TRP A 698 0.58 11.21 13.67
C TRP A 698 0.93 11.31 12.17
N GLN A 699 0.76 12.47 11.56
CA GLN A 699 1.04 12.67 10.14
C GLN A 699 2.53 12.55 9.80
N PHE A 700 3.41 12.98 10.70
CA PHE A 700 4.86 12.77 10.58
C PHE A 700 5.19 11.29 10.66
N ILE A 701 4.66 10.55 11.65
CA ILE A 701 4.91 9.11 11.81
C ILE A 701 4.44 8.31 10.58
N ASN A 702 3.29 8.66 10.01
CA ASN A 702 2.71 7.98 8.85
C ASN A 702 3.24 8.50 7.49
N ARG A 703 4.35 9.24 7.46
CA ARG A 703 5.01 9.63 6.20
C ARG A 703 5.47 8.39 5.42
N PRO A 704 5.49 8.41 4.08
CA PRO A 704 4.92 9.43 3.19
C PRO A 704 3.42 9.23 2.90
N ASN A 705 2.86 8.07 3.27
CA ASN A 705 1.50 7.65 2.93
C ASN A 705 0.62 7.51 4.18
N PRO A 706 -0.17 8.54 4.54
CA PRO A 706 -1.03 8.54 5.72
C PRO A 706 -2.35 7.80 5.48
N ASN A 707 -2.30 6.55 4.99
CA ASN A 707 -3.50 5.74 4.76
C ASN A 707 -3.54 4.53 5.73
N PRO A 708 -4.54 4.43 6.62
CA PRO A 708 -4.69 3.27 7.48
C PRO A 708 -4.97 2.02 6.64
N SER A 709 -4.27 0.93 6.95
CA SER A 709 -4.34 -0.33 6.18
C SER A 709 -5.60 -1.16 6.45
N ASN A 710 -6.33 -0.87 7.54
CA ASN A 710 -7.47 -1.66 7.99
C ASN A 710 -8.74 -0.80 8.09
N GLN A 711 -9.86 -1.37 7.66
CA GLN A 711 -11.17 -0.75 7.80
C GLN A 711 -11.59 -0.80 9.28
N MET A 712 -11.38 0.30 9.99
CA MET A 712 -11.80 0.46 11.39
C MET A 712 -13.15 1.18 11.49
N TYR A 713 -13.86 0.96 12.60
CA TYR A 713 -15.14 1.59 12.88
C TYR A 713 -14.94 2.89 13.65
N GLU A 714 -15.19 4.04 13.00
CA GLU A 714 -15.20 5.34 13.67
C GLU A 714 -16.42 5.45 14.59
N TRP A 715 -16.21 5.79 15.87
CA TRP A 715 -17.27 5.80 16.89
C TRP A 715 -18.40 6.79 16.54
N LEU A 716 -18.05 8.01 16.12
CA LEU A 716 -19.02 9.05 15.75
C LEU A 716 -19.73 8.82 14.40
N SER A 717 -19.33 7.76 13.70
CA SER A 717 -19.99 7.25 12.49
C SER A 717 -20.77 5.95 12.75
N THR A 718 -20.63 5.34 13.94
CA THR A 718 -21.22 4.04 14.29
C THR A 718 -22.45 4.18 15.19
N SER A 719 -23.64 3.90 14.66
CA SER A 719 -24.88 3.83 15.46
C SER A 719 -24.87 2.62 16.41
N PRO A 720 -25.36 2.72 17.66
CA PRO A 720 -26.05 3.87 18.27
C PRO A 720 -25.12 4.92 18.90
N HIS A 721 -23.81 4.64 19.01
CA HIS A 721 -22.83 5.53 19.65
C HIS A 721 -22.81 6.93 19.01
N SER A 722 -22.87 7.02 17.69
CA SER A 722 -22.92 8.29 16.96
C SER A 722 -24.11 9.16 17.34
N ILE A 723 -25.27 8.57 17.63
CA ILE A 723 -26.48 9.31 18.03
C ILE A 723 -26.34 9.81 19.46
N LYS A 724 -25.85 8.94 20.36
CA LYS A 724 -25.76 9.24 21.80
C LYS A 724 -24.61 10.17 22.17
N LEU A 725 -23.47 10.07 21.47
CA LEU A 725 -22.24 10.78 21.84
C LEU A 725 -22.02 12.09 21.07
N ARG A 726 -22.62 12.28 19.89
CA ARG A 726 -22.34 13.44 19.01
C ARG A 726 -22.64 14.79 19.66
N GLN A 727 -23.62 14.86 20.56
CA GLN A 727 -23.94 16.10 21.28
C GLN A 727 -22.84 16.55 22.25
N PHE A 728 -21.95 15.64 22.67
CA PHE A 728 -20.84 15.92 23.58
C PHE A 728 -19.51 16.15 22.84
N HIS A 729 -19.50 16.04 21.51
CA HIS A 729 -18.31 16.24 20.69
C HIS A 729 -18.09 17.73 20.43
N LYS A 730 -16.97 18.28 20.93
CA LYS A 730 -16.57 19.69 20.75
C LYS A 730 -15.53 19.89 19.65
N GLY A 731 -15.05 18.80 19.04
CA GLY A 731 -14.00 18.81 18.02
C GLY A 731 -14.46 19.23 16.62
N SER A 732 -13.49 19.55 15.76
CA SER A 732 -13.71 19.75 14.32
C SER A 732 -13.74 18.40 13.58
N GLY A 733 -14.63 18.24 12.59
CA GLY A 733 -14.70 17.04 11.76
C GLY A 733 -13.48 16.79 10.86
N LYS A 734 -12.49 17.71 10.85
CA LYS A 734 -11.26 17.64 10.04
C LYS A 734 -10.04 17.02 10.76
N CYS A 735 -10.22 16.40 11.93
CA CYS A 735 -9.13 15.73 12.66
C CYS A 735 -8.57 14.52 11.88
N LYS A 736 -7.24 14.29 11.99
CA LYS A 736 -6.57 13.11 11.38
C LYS A 736 -6.66 11.91 12.31
N VAL A 737 -6.42 12.15 13.60
CA VAL A 737 -6.55 11.14 14.66
C VAL A 737 -7.97 11.16 15.21
N LYS A 738 -8.65 10.02 15.11
CA LYS A 738 -10.05 9.84 15.51
C LYS A 738 -10.21 8.67 16.45
N LEU A 739 -11.27 8.68 17.25
CA LEU A 739 -11.69 7.54 18.06
C LEU A 739 -12.32 6.44 17.18
N VAL A 740 -11.67 5.28 17.15
CA VAL A 740 -11.98 4.13 16.30
C VAL A 740 -12.03 2.84 17.10
N SER A 741 -12.50 1.76 16.48
CA SER A 741 -12.57 0.41 17.05
C SER A 741 -12.30 -0.63 15.96
N GLU A 742 -11.57 -1.68 16.29
CA GLU A 742 -11.47 -2.90 15.46
C GLU A 742 -12.75 -3.74 15.53
N THR A 743 -13.41 -3.74 16.68
CA THR A 743 -14.66 -4.48 16.88
C THR A 743 -15.85 -3.68 16.35
N LYS A 744 -16.75 -4.37 15.67
CA LYS A 744 -18.03 -3.82 15.21
C LYS A 744 -19.01 -3.74 16.38
N SER A 745 -19.79 -2.66 16.44
CA SER A 745 -20.92 -2.54 17.37
C SER A 745 -21.85 -3.75 17.25
N ILE A 746 -22.18 -4.36 18.40
CA ILE A 746 -23.08 -5.52 18.47
C ILE A 746 -24.48 -5.17 17.95
N SER A 747 -24.92 -3.93 18.16
CA SER A 747 -26.18 -3.37 17.65
C SER A 747 -26.26 -3.35 16.11
N GLN A 748 -25.12 -3.36 15.42
CA GLN A 748 -25.05 -3.45 13.96
C GLN A 748 -24.72 -4.85 13.45
N SER A 749 -24.48 -5.80 14.36
CA SER A 749 -24.17 -7.19 14.02
C SER A 749 -25.45 -8.01 13.84
N HIS A 750 -25.32 -9.30 13.46
CA HIS A 750 -26.46 -10.20 13.40
C HIS A 750 -27.02 -10.60 14.78
N TYR A 751 -26.36 -10.17 15.86
CA TYR A 751 -26.83 -10.30 17.24
C TYR A 751 -27.65 -9.08 17.70
N SER A 752 -28.04 -8.18 16.80
CA SER A 752 -28.78 -6.95 17.14
C SER A 752 -30.17 -7.18 17.76
N TYR A 753 -30.69 -8.40 17.66
CA TYR A 753 -31.86 -8.89 18.39
C TYR A 753 -31.71 -10.40 18.65
N PRO A 754 -32.15 -10.91 19.82
CA PRO A 754 -32.11 -12.34 20.11
C PRO A 754 -33.16 -13.13 19.31
N ARG A 755 -32.94 -14.45 19.20
CA ARG A 755 -33.75 -15.35 18.33
C ARG A 755 -35.20 -15.51 18.80
N GLN A 756 -35.43 -15.56 20.11
CA GLN A 756 -36.76 -15.75 20.69
C GLN A 756 -36.91 -14.88 21.92
N VAL A 757 -37.79 -13.88 21.86
CA VAL A 757 -38.03 -12.97 23.00
C VAL A 757 -38.54 -13.73 24.23
N ALA A 758 -39.32 -14.80 24.03
CA ALA A 758 -39.92 -15.57 25.11
C ALA A 758 -38.91 -16.28 26.02
N SER A 759 -37.92 -16.94 25.43
CA SER A 759 -36.93 -17.77 26.15
C SER A 759 -35.66 -17.04 26.53
N THR A 760 -35.43 -15.84 25.98
CA THR A 760 -34.24 -15.03 26.26
C THR A 760 -34.40 -14.29 27.59
N SER A 761 -33.37 -14.28 28.44
CA SER A 761 -33.39 -13.53 29.70
C SER A 761 -33.47 -12.01 29.44
N VAL A 762 -33.88 -11.20 30.42
CA VAL A 762 -33.94 -9.74 30.21
C VAL A 762 -32.52 -9.17 30.11
N GLU A 763 -31.59 -9.76 30.86
CA GLU A 763 -30.18 -9.43 30.91
C GLU A 763 -29.50 -9.57 29.54
N ASP A 764 -29.89 -10.58 28.76
CA ASP A 764 -29.37 -10.83 27.40
C ASP A 764 -29.78 -9.77 26.35
N PHE A 765 -30.61 -8.79 26.73
CA PHE A 765 -30.93 -7.61 25.91
C PHE A 765 -30.08 -6.38 26.28
N LEU A 766 -29.29 -6.42 27.35
CA LEU A 766 -28.53 -5.29 27.87
C LEU A 766 -27.02 -5.56 27.73
N TYR A 767 -26.37 -4.86 26.81
CA TYR A 767 -24.94 -5.00 26.55
C TYR A 767 -24.15 -3.77 27.01
N GLU A 768 -22.97 -4.04 27.53
CA GLU A 768 -21.92 -3.02 27.68
C GLU A 768 -21.42 -2.57 26.30
N ASN A 769 -20.64 -1.48 26.29
CA ASN A 769 -20.04 -0.96 25.06
C ASN A 769 -19.17 -2.04 24.41
N SER A 770 -19.43 -2.36 23.14
CA SER A 770 -18.68 -3.39 22.41
C SER A 770 -17.56 -2.84 21.53
N LEU A 771 -17.44 -1.52 21.43
CA LEU A 771 -16.36 -0.84 20.71
C LEU A 771 -15.12 -0.76 21.59
N GLN A 772 -13.97 -1.13 21.04
CA GLN A 772 -12.69 -0.92 21.71
C GLN A 772 -12.31 0.55 21.65
N VAL A 773 -11.75 1.08 22.75
CA VAL A 773 -11.30 2.47 22.82
C VAL A 773 -9.91 2.56 22.20
N GLN A 774 -9.87 2.91 20.92
CA GLN A 774 -8.63 3.07 20.17
C GLN A 774 -8.65 4.37 19.38
N ILE A 775 -7.48 4.82 18.94
CA ILE A 775 -7.34 5.94 18.02
C ILE A 775 -6.86 5.47 16.65
N THR A 776 -7.00 6.32 15.62
CA THR A 776 -6.49 6.03 14.27
C THR A 776 -5.06 5.47 14.34
N PRO A 777 -4.82 4.23 13.88
CA PRO A 777 -3.54 3.56 14.06
C PRO A 777 -2.45 4.27 13.26
N THR A 778 -1.21 4.11 13.71
CA THR A 778 -0.03 4.53 12.96
C THR A 778 0.52 3.36 12.16
N LYS A 779 1.06 3.65 10.98
CA LYS A 779 1.80 2.74 10.11
C LYS A 779 3.13 3.43 9.76
N PRO A 780 4.12 3.39 10.65
CA PRO A 780 5.43 3.98 10.38
C PRO A 780 6.07 3.29 9.16
N THR A 781 6.87 4.05 8.41
CA THR A 781 7.73 3.47 7.37
C THR A 781 8.75 2.52 8.01
N GLU A 782 9.00 1.38 7.36
CA GLU A 782 10.03 0.44 7.83
C GLU A 782 11.39 1.11 7.85
N PHE A 783 12.15 0.92 8.94
CA PHE A 783 13.43 1.59 9.14
C PHE A 783 14.40 1.40 7.97
N GLN A 784 14.47 0.19 7.41
CA GLN A 784 15.33 -0.12 6.27
C GLN A 784 14.95 0.68 5.02
N HIS A 785 13.64 0.84 4.76
CA HIS A 785 13.15 1.61 3.63
C HIS A 785 13.44 3.12 3.81
N GLU A 786 13.32 3.61 5.04
CA GLU A 786 13.66 5.00 5.35
C GLU A 786 15.18 5.26 5.23
N CYS A 787 16.02 4.32 5.68
CA CYS A 787 17.47 4.38 5.47
C CYS A 787 17.84 4.37 3.99
N GLN A 788 17.17 3.55 3.17
CA GLN A 788 17.34 3.54 1.71
C GLN A 788 16.95 4.88 1.09
N THR A 789 15.88 5.51 1.58
CA THR A 789 15.44 6.84 1.13
C THR A 789 16.51 7.92 1.39
N LEU A 790 17.27 7.77 2.49
CA LEU A 790 18.40 8.62 2.87
C LEU A 790 19.74 8.21 2.23
N THR A 791 19.75 7.16 1.41
CA THR A 791 20.96 6.65 0.75
C THR A 791 20.88 6.89 -0.75
N PRO A 792 21.87 7.53 -1.39
CA PRO A 792 21.87 7.69 -2.84
C PRO A 792 22.05 6.34 -3.54
N GLU A 793 21.37 6.16 -4.69
CA GLU A 793 21.44 4.93 -5.48
C GLU A 793 22.59 4.94 -6.49
N LEU A 794 23.29 3.81 -6.59
CA LEU A 794 24.26 3.53 -7.65
C LEU A 794 23.56 3.03 -8.90
N THR A 795 23.57 3.83 -9.95
CA THR A 795 22.94 3.50 -11.24
C THR A 795 23.90 2.79 -12.19
N HIS A 796 25.21 2.98 -12.01
CA HIS A 796 26.22 2.41 -12.91
C HIS A 796 26.34 0.89 -12.71
N CYS A 797 26.24 0.13 -13.80
CA CYS A 797 26.17 -1.34 -13.76
C CYS A 797 27.37 -2.00 -13.06
N ASN A 798 28.56 -1.38 -13.08
CA ASN A 798 29.75 -1.93 -12.42
C ASN A 798 29.71 -1.78 -10.89
N TYR A 799 29.08 -0.72 -10.37
CA TYR A 799 29.07 -0.42 -8.92
C TYR A 799 27.73 -0.75 -8.27
N LYS A 800 26.68 -1.04 -9.03
CA LYS A 800 25.33 -1.31 -8.52
C LYS A 800 25.30 -2.38 -7.42
N ASP A 801 26.08 -3.45 -7.58
CA ASP A 801 26.16 -4.55 -6.60
C ASP A 801 26.92 -4.14 -5.32
N LEU A 802 27.56 -2.97 -5.31
CA LEU A 802 28.29 -2.40 -4.17
C LEU A 802 27.41 -1.42 -3.36
N GLN A 803 26.11 -1.31 -3.64
CA GLN A 803 25.19 -0.41 -2.93
C GLN A 803 25.26 -0.56 -1.39
N PHE A 804 25.56 -1.77 -0.90
CA PHE A 804 25.70 -2.03 0.53
C PHE A 804 26.83 -1.20 1.17
N SER A 805 27.89 -0.87 0.44
CA SER A 805 29.01 -0.07 0.95
C SER A 805 28.66 1.41 1.11
N ILE A 806 27.58 1.86 0.46
CA ILE A 806 27.01 3.20 0.65
C ILE A 806 25.96 3.17 1.75
N GLY A 807 25.09 2.16 1.79
CA GLY A 807 23.94 2.13 2.71
C GLY A 807 24.26 1.91 4.19
N SER A 808 25.50 1.55 4.55
CA SER A 808 25.89 1.34 5.94
C SER A 808 27.38 1.58 6.15
N THR A 809 27.78 1.81 7.40
CA THR A 809 29.19 1.76 7.85
C THR A 809 29.48 0.53 8.73
N GLN A 810 28.46 -0.27 9.04
CA GLN A 810 28.51 -1.40 9.98
C GLN A 810 29.03 -2.68 9.32
N PHE A 811 30.22 -2.61 8.75
CA PHE A 811 30.93 -3.77 8.22
C PHE A 811 32.44 -3.56 8.27
N VAL A 812 33.20 -4.66 8.17
CA VAL A 812 34.66 -4.65 8.20
C VAL A 812 35.25 -4.99 6.83
N GLN A 813 36.46 -4.50 6.54
CA GLN A 813 37.16 -4.77 5.28
C GLN A 813 37.32 -6.27 4.97
N ASN A 814 37.52 -7.12 5.98
CA ASN A 814 37.63 -8.57 5.79
C ASN A 814 36.40 -9.18 5.08
N ARG A 815 35.20 -8.62 5.31
CA ARG A 815 33.98 -9.02 4.59
C ARG A 815 34.10 -8.70 3.10
N VAL A 816 34.57 -7.49 2.77
CA VAL A 816 34.76 -7.05 1.38
C VAL A 816 35.76 -7.95 0.66
N ILE A 817 36.88 -8.28 1.32
CA ILE A 817 37.89 -9.19 0.77
C ILE A 817 37.29 -10.58 0.53
N ALA A 818 36.49 -11.11 1.46
CA ALA A 818 35.80 -12.39 1.27
C ALA A 818 34.80 -12.37 0.10
N GLU A 819 34.25 -11.20 -0.24
CA GLU A 819 33.32 -10.99 -1.35
C GLU A 819 34.02 -10.67 -2.68
N LEU A 820 35.35 -10.72 -2.76
CA LEU A 820 36.12 -10.52 -4.01
C LEU A 820 35.66 -11.43 -5.15
N SER A 821 35.15 -12.63 -4.84
CA SER A 821 34.58 -13.54 -5.85
C SER A 821 33.33 -12.97 -6.55
N LYS A 822 32.67 -11.97 -5.95
CA LYS A 822 31.52 -11.25 -6.51
C LYS A 822 31.94 -10.01 -7.32
N CYS A 823 33.24 -9.72 -7.42
CA CYS A 823 33.74 -8.59 -8.20
C CYS A 823 33.36 -8.76 -9.68
N SER A 824 32.79 -7.70 -10.26
CA SER A 824 32.51 -7.65 -11.69
C SER A 824 33.80 -7.79 -12.50
N ILE A 825 33.75 -8.52 -13.62
CA ILE A 825 34.88 -8.68 -14.56
C ILE A 825 35.37 -7.33 -15.11
N LYS A 826 34.51 -6.30 -15.08
CA LYS A 826 34.83 -4.95 -15.57
C LYS A 826 35.50 -4.05 -14.54
N LEU A 827 35.48 -4.40 -13.25
CA LEU A 827 36.17 -3.66 -12.20
C LEU A 827 37.52 -4.32 -11.90
N LYS A 828 38.53 -3.49 -11.62
CA LYS A 828 39.79 -4.01 -11.07
C LYS A 828 39.53 -4.51 -9.66
N SER A 829 40.18 -5.62 -9.27
CA SER A 829 40.05 -6.17 -7.91
C SER A 829 40.45 -5.15 -6.84
N THR A 830 41.49 -4.36 -7.10
CA THR A 830 41.93 -3.27 -6.21
C THR A 830 40.85 -2.19 -6.08
N GLU A 831 40.23 -1.81 -7.18
CA GLU A 831 39.16 -0.80 -7.20
C GLU A 831 37.91 -1.27 -6.47
N PHE A 832 37.53 -2.54 -6.65
CA PHE A 832 36.43 -3.16 -5.89
C PHE A 832 36.70 -3.11 -4.39
N VAL A 833 37.91 -3.51 -3.95
CA VAL A 833 38.26 -3.51 -2.53
C VAL A 833 38.28 -2.10 -1.96
N GLU A 834 38.91 -1.15 -2.63
CA GLU A 834 39.00 0.25 -2.18
C GLU A 834 37.61 0.89 -2.10
N PHE A 835 36.79 0.78 -3.15
CA PHE A 835 35.44 1.33 -3.19
C PHE A 835 34.56 0.74 -2.08
N SER A 836 34.53 -0.59 -1.97
CA SER A 836 33.68 -1.26 -1.00
C SER A 836 34.18 -1.13 0.43
N SER A 837 35.48 -0.93 0.66
CA SER A 837 36.06 -0.77 2.00
C SER A 837 36.08 0.67 2.50
N PHE A 838 35.84 1.66 1.63
CA PHE A 838 35.91 3.09 1.97
C PHE A 838 35.12 3.47 3.22
N ARG A 839 33.93 2.87 3.39
CA ARG A 839 33.04 3.11 4.54
C ARG A 839 33.05 2.01 5.59
N SER A 840 34.04 1.10 5.56
CA SER A 840 34.16 0.02 6.55
C SER A 840 34.55 0.59 7.93
N GLY A 841 33.57 0.78 8.80
CA GLY A 841 33.72 1.51 10.06
C GLY A 841 33.67 3.03 9.87
N HIS A 842 32.84 3.71 10.67
CA HIS A 842 32.57 5.14 10.49
C HIS A 842 33.76 6.05 10.81
N TYR A 843 34.65 5.65 11.72
CA TYR A 843 35.87 6.40 12.06
C TYR A 843 36.93 6.41 10.95
N LEU A 844 36.92 5.42 10.05
CA LEU A 844 38.00 5.23 9.07
C LEU A 844 37.79 6.02 7.77
N GLN A 845 36.61 6.60 7.55
CA GLN A 845 36.24 7.26 6.28
C GLN A 845 37.24 8.36 5.88
N TRP A 846 37.68 9.20 6.82
CA TRP A 846 38.65 10.27 6.56
C TRP A 846 40.06 9.74 6.28
N TRP A 847 40.48 8.69 6.97
CA TRP A 847 41.76 8.02 6.73
C TRP A 847 41.80 7.32 5.37
N ASN A 848 40.69 6.68 5.00
CA ASN A 848 40.53 6.06 3.69
C ASN A 848 40.54 7.11 2.57
N LEU A 849 39.90 8.27 2.78
CA LEU A 849 39.96 9.39 1.83
C LEU A 849 41.40 9.91 1.65
N LEU A 850 42.13 10.11 2.74
CA LEU A 850 43.53 10.55 2.67
C LEU A 850 44.40 9.51 1.92
N SER A 851 44.15 8.23 2.15
CA SER A 851 44.84 7.13 1.46
C SER A 851 44.54 7.12 -0.04
N ILE A 852 43.28 7.31 -0.45
CA ILE A 852 42.88 7.43 -1.86
C ILE A 852 43.55 8.64 -2.52
N LEU A 853 43.61 9.77 -1.83
CA LEU A 853 44.29 10.97 -2.33
C LEU A 853 45.79 10.75 -2.49
N GLU A 854 46.45 9.96 -1.63
CA GLU A 854 47.88 9.72 -1.77
C GLU A 854 48.22 8.64 -2.81
N LEU A 855 47.43 7.56 -2.86
CA LEU A 855 47.71 6.39 -3.68
C LEU A 855 47.06 6.43 -5.07
N TYR A 856 46.16 7.39 -5.32
CA TYR A 856 45.33 7.45 -6.53
C TYR A 856 44.59 6.12 -6.80
N SER A 857 44.12 5.47 -5.71
CA SER A 857 43.59 4.10 -5.75
C SER A 857 42.19 4.00 -6.36
N LEU A 858 41.41 5.10 -6.35
CA LEU A 858 40.10 5.22 -6.99
C LEU A 858 40.08 6.40 -7.98
N SER A 859 39.42 6.20 -9.12
CA SER A 859 39.22 7.26 -10.11
C SER A 859 38.16 8.24 -9.62
N MET A 860 38.56 9.48 -9.35
CA MET A 860 37.63 10.58 -8.99
C MET A 860 36.88 11.15 -10.21
N ASP A 861 37.15 10.64 -11.41
CA ASP A 861 36.44 10.98 -12.64
C ASP A 861 35.20 10.08 -12.88
N GLU A 862 34.86 9.21 -11.92
CA GLU A 862 33.68 8.33 -11.96
C GLU A 862 32.56 8.83 -11.04
N GLU A 863 31.33 8.98 -11.56
CA GLU A 863 30.19 9.49 -10.77
C GLU A 863 29.88 8.61 -9.56
N SER A 864 30.05 7.28 -9.67
CA SER A 864 29.82 6.37 -8.54
C SER A 864 30.80 6.61 -7.37
N VAL A 865 32.05 6.99 -7.68
CA VAL A 865 33.05 7.37 -6.68
C VAL A 865 32.71 8.74 -6.09
N ALA A 866 32.25 9.69 -6.91
CA ALA A 866 31.76 10.98 -6.43
C ALA A 866 30.58 10.83 -5.46
N ILE A 867 29.63 9.92 -5.75
CA ILE A 867 28.51 9.59 -4.86
C ILE A 867 29.01 9.00 -3.54
N LEU A 868 29.93 8.02 -3.59
CA LEU A 868 30.51 7.38 -2.41
C LEU A 868 31.18 8.40 -1.48
N ILE A 869 32.08 9.22 -2.02
CA ILE A 869 32.81 10.23 -1.24
C ILE A 869 31.83 11.27 -0.72
N THR A 870 31.00 11.88 -1.58
CA THR A 870 30.06 12.92 -1.16
C THR A 870 29.11 12.42 -0.07
N HIS A 871 28.56 11.21 -0.21
CA HIS A 871 27.65 10.67 0.79
C HIS A 871 28.35 10.39 2.13
N ALA A 872 29.54 9.79 2.10
CA ALA A 872 30.32 9.54 3.32
C ALA A 872 30.67 10.82 4.08
N LEU A 873 30.98 11.89 3.35
CA LEU A 873 31.35 13.17 3.95
C LEU A 873 30.15 13.95 4.49
N LEU A 874 28.99 13.84 3.85
CA LEU A 874 27.80 14.62 4.21
C LEU A 874 26.83 13.87 5.13
N GLN A 875 26.87 12.55 5.19
CA GLN A 875 26.07 11.79 6.16
C GLN A 875 26.54 12.10 7.59
N ASN A 876 25.57 12.27 8.50
CA ASN A 876 25.82 12.67 9.88
C ASN A 876 26.65 11.60 10.62
N GLY A 877 26.17 10.36 10.60
CA GLY A 877 26.78 9.23 11.29
C GLY A 877 26.56 9.23 12.82
N PRO A 878 27.14 8.24 13.54
CA PRO A 878 26.83 7.99 14.94
C PRO A 878 27.09 9.17 15.87
N THR A 879 26.14 9.39 16.79
CA THR A 879 26.11 10.53 17.73
C THR A 879 26.44 10.18 19.20
N MET A 880 26.77 8.92 19.50
CA MET A 880 27.16 8.46 20.85
C MET A 880 28.40 7.55 20.82
N THR A 881 29.34 7.77 21.75
CA THR A 881 30.51 6.89 21.94
C THR A 881 30.25 5.90 23.06
N ASN A 882 30.05 4.61 22.76
CA ASN A 882 29.92 3.56 23.78
C ASN A 882 28.93 3.92 24.93
N GLY A 883 27.85 4.65 24.60
CA GLY A 883 26.85 5.11 25.58
C GLY A 883 27.26 6.29 26.48
N LYS A 884 28.37 6.99 26.18
CA LYS A 884 28.79 8.24 26.86
C LYS A 884 28.61 9.44 25.93
N GLU A 885 28.23 10.57 26.50
CA GLU A 885 28.12 11.85 25.77
C GLU A 885 29.46 12.29 25.18
N LEU A 886 29.42 12.85 23.97
CA LEU A 886 30.58 13.30 23.21
C LEU A 886 31.21 14.56 23.84
N ILE A 887 32.54 14.67 23.76
CA ILE A 887 33.35 15.79 24.28
C ILE A 887 33.08 17.11 23.53
N HIS A 888 32.63 17.04 22.28
CA HIS A 888 32.22 18.19 21.46
C HIS A 888 30.73 18.07 21.13
N SER A 889 29.94 19.07 21.55
CA SER A 889 28.49 18.91 21.73
C SER A 889 27.71 18.55 20.46
N TRP A 890 28.15 18.95 19.26
CA TRP A 890 27.35 18.81 18.02
C TRP A 890 28.02 18.02 16.89
N CYS A 891 29.32 17.67 16.98
CA CYS A 891 30.05 17.02 15.90
C CYS A 891 29.99 15.47 16.05
N PRO A 892 29.39 14.73 15.10
CA PRO A 892 29.30 13.27 15.16
C PRO A 892 30.66 12.58 15.05
N GLU A 893 30.72 11.33 15.51
CA GLU A 893 31.96 10.54 15.57
C GLU A 893 32.66 10.38 14.23
N SER A 894 31.88 10.21 13.16
CA SER A 894 32.39 10.05 11.79
C SER A 894 33.24 11.25 11.32
N HIS A 895 33.10 12.40 11.97
CA HIS A 895 33.69 13.67 11.55
C HIS A 895 34.72 14.22 12.54
N GLN A 896 34.93 13.57 13.69
CA GLN A 896 35.83 14.05 14.74
C GLN A 896 37.28 14.20 14.29
N GLN A 897 37.73 13.41 13.31
CA GLN A 897 39.09 13.49 12.76
C GLN A 897 39.40 14.89 12.17
N LEU A 898 38.39 15.64 11.76
CA LEU A 898 38.54 17.02 11.27
C LEU A 898 38.76 18.07 12.36
N LEU A 899 38.69 17.67 13.64
CA LEU A 899 39.03 18.54 14.78
C LEU A 899 40.52 18.48 15.13
N ASP A 900 41.27 17.54 14.54
CA ASP A 900 42.72 17.43 14.68
C ASP A 900 43.42 18.30 13.61
N ASP A 901 44.03 19.40 14.06
CA ASP A 901 44.72 20.36 13.19
C ASP A 901 45.85 19.71 12.37
N TYR A 902 46.57 18.72 12.92
CA TYR A 902 47.66 18.05 12.20
C TYR A 902 47.12 17.23 11.03
N PHE A 903 46.04 16.49 11.26
CA PHE A 903 45.37 15.75 10.20
C PHE A 903 44.82 16.67 9.11
N VAL A 904 44.21 17.80 9.51
CA VAL A 904 43.68 18.81 8.58
C VAL A 904 44.80 19.40 7.71
N ASP A 905 45.97 19.70 8.29
CA ASP A 905 47.13 20.21 7.55
C ASP A 905 47.62 19.22 6.48
N GLU A 906 47.75 17.93 6.85
CA GLU A 906 48.12 16.87 5.89
C GLU A 906 47.09 16.74 4.77
N LEU A 907 45.79 16.76 5.10
CA LEU A 907 44.72 16.66 4.12
C LEU A 907 44.72 17.86 3.15
N ILE A 908 44.88 19.09 3.67
CA ILE A 908 45.01 20.31 2.86
C ILE A 908 46.20 20.21 1.90
N SER A 909 47.34 19.71 2.37
CA SER A 909 48.54 19.54 1.55
C SER A 909 48.30 18.60 0.35
N ARG A 910 47.58 17.48 0.55
CA ARG A 910 47.22 16.56 -0.55
C ARG A 910 46.22 17.18 -1.50
N LEU A 911 45.19 17.86 -1.00
CA LEU A 911 44.21 18.55 -1.85
C LEU A 911 44.86 19.64 -2.71
N ASP A 912 45.78 20.42 -2.14
CA ASP A 912 46.50 21.46 -2.89
C ASP A 912 47.34 20.88 -4.03
N ARG A 913 47.97 19.72 -3.81
CA ARG A 913 48.73 18.98 -4.83
C ARG A 913 47.83 18.51 -5.96
N HIS A 914 46.71 17.86 -5.65
CA HIS A 914 45.73 17.42 -6.66
C HIS A 914 45.19 18.59 -7.49
N LEU A 915 44.90 19.72 -6.85
CA LEU A 915 44.47 20.94 -7.57
C LEU A 915 45.55 21.50 -8.49
N LYS A 916 46.84 21.38 -8.16
CA LYS A 916 47.94 21.77 -9.06
C LYS A 916 48.01 20.82 -10.26
N ASP A 917 47.91 19.52 -10.01
CA ASP A 917 48.03 18.49 -11.05
C ASP A 917 46.89 18.60 -12.06
N CYS A 918 45.67 18.90 -11.61
CA CYS A 918 44.52 19.01 -12.50
C CYS A 918 44.34 20.40 -13.14
N GLU A 919 45.05 21.45 -12.71
CA GLU A 919 44.79 22.85 -13.09
C GLU A 919 44.64 23.09 -14.62
N CYS A 920 45.40 22.35 -15.43
CA CYS A 920 45.39 22.45 -16.90
C CYS A 920 44.48 21.42 -17.59
N ASN A 921 43.87 20.49 -16.85
CA ASN A 921 43.04 19.42 -17.37
C ASN A 921 41.56 19.62 -17.00
N TRP A 922 40.86 20.42 -17.79
CA TRP A 922 39.43 20.69 -17.63
C TRP A 922 38.52 19.48 -17.88
N LYS A 923 39.07 18.32 -18.27
CA LYS A 923 38.28 17.08 -18.48
C LYS A 923 37.89 16.36 -17.18
N ASN A 924 38.39 16.83 -16.03
CA ASN A 924 38.19 16.22 -14.72
C ASN A 924 37.23 17.07 -13.87
N GLU A 925 36.04 17.37 -14.40
CA GLU A 925 35.02 18.19 -13.71
C GLU A 925 34.54 17.59 -12.39
N LEU A 926 34.46 16.26 -12.30
CA LEU A 926 34.03 15.56 -11.08
C LEU A 926 35.06 15.68 -9.96
N LEU A 927 36.35 15.62 -10.29
CA LEU A 927 37.44 15.84 -9.33
C LEU A 927 37.32 17.21 -8.66
N LEU A 928 37.06 18.28 -9.43
CA LEU A 928 36.90 19.62 -8.88
C LEU A 928 35.69 19.71 -7.94
N ILE A 929 34.56 19.07 -8.29
CA ILE A 929 33.40 18.98 -7.40
C ILE A 929 33.76 18.25 -6.10
N ILE A 930 34.40 17.07 -6.20
CA ILE A 930 34.74 16.25 -5.04
C ILE A 930 35.67 17.02 -4.10
N ILE A 931 36.75 17.61 -4.63
CA ILE A 931 37.67 18.44 -3.84
C ILE A 931 36.93 19.61 -3.22
N THR A 932 36.05 20.29 -3.96
CA THR A 932 35.28 21.40 -3.40
C THR A 932 34.39 20.94 -2.24
N ILE A 933 33.70 19.81 -2.37
CA ILE A 933 32.88 19.25 -1.28
C ILE A 933 33.75 18.88 -0.07
N ILE A 934 34.92 18.26 -0.28
CA ILE A 934 35.87 17.95 0.78
C ILE A 934 36.28 19.22 1.52
N VAL A 935 36.76 20.23 0.78
CA VAL A 935 37.25 21.49 1.36
C VAL A 935 36.12 22.23 2.08
N MET A 936 34.91 22.30 1.50
CA MET A 936 33.76 22.91 2.16
C MET A 936 33.33 22.14 3.41
N ARG A 937 33.47 20.80 3.44
CA ARG A 937 33.20 19.99 4.62
C ARG A 937 34.22 20.23 5.73
N ILE A 938 35.51 20.32 5.39
CA ILE A 938 36.56 20.74 6.31
C ILE A 938 36.20 22.13 6.85
N PHE A 939 35.88 23.09 5.98
CA PHE A 939 35.48 24.44 6.39
C PHE A 939 34.25 24.43 7.32
N THR A 940 33.32 23.49 7.16
CA THR A 940 32.11 23.40 8.00
C THR A 940 32.43 22.93 9.43
N ILE A 941 33.41 22.04 9.60
CA ILE A 941 33.68 21.35 10.87
C ILE A 941 34.92 21.87 11.58
N CYS A 942 35.95 22.30 10.83
CA CYS A 942 37.26 22.63 11.37
C CYS A 942 37.20 23.73 12.46
N ASN A 943 38.16 23.64 13.38
CA ASN A 943 38.43 24.70 14.34
C ASN A 943 38.93 25.99 13.65
N SER A 944 38.86 27.10 14.38
CA SER A 944 39.19 28.43 13.84
C SER A 944 40.67 28.63 13.51
N THR A 945 41.57 27.76 13.97
CA THR A 945 43.04 27.88 13.89
C THR A 945 43.60 27.74 12.47
N ARG A 946 42.95 26.98 11.58
CA ARG A 946 43.39 26.71 10.19
C ARG A 946 42.52 27.36 9.12
N LYS A 947 41.74 28.37 9.51
CA LYS A 947 40.72 28.98 8.66
C LYS A 947 41.32 29.63 7.42
N ASP A 948 42.44 30.34 7.56
CA ASP A 948 43.09 31.04 6.45
C ASP A 948 43.66 30.06 5.41
N GLU A 949 44.24 28.94 5.88
CA GLU A 949 44.71 27.87 5.02
C GLU A 949 43.58 27.26 4.19
N ILE A 950 42.45 26.95 4.83
CA ILE A 950 41.30 26.36 4.17
C ILE A 950 40.69 27.37 3.18
N THR A 951 40.51 28.63 3.59
CA THR A 951 40.00 29.70 2.71
C THR A 951 40.85 29.84 1.46
N ARG A 952 42.19 29.75 1.58
CA ARG A 952 43.09 29.77 0.42
C ARG A 952 42.80 28.63 -0.57
N VAL A 953 42.57 27.42 -0.07
CA VAL A 953 42.23 26.26 -0.93
C VAL A 953 40.85 26.44 -1.56
N VAL A 954 39.87 26.95 -0.82
CA VAL A 954 38.53 27.28 -1.37
C VAL A 954 38.64 28.26 -2.52
N LEU A 955 39.41 29.34 -2.35
CA LEU A 955 39.65 30.34 -3.39
C LEU A 955 40.38 29.73 -4.60
N LYS A 956 41.31 28.80 -4.37
CA LYS A 956 41.98 28.08 -5.44
C LYS A 956 41.00 27.22 -6.25
N CYS A 957 40.09 26.48 -5.61
CA CYS A 957 39.03 25.75 -6.31
C CYS A 957 38.21 26.67 -7.20
N ARG A 958 37.79 27.83 -6.66
CA ARG A 958 37.03 28.85 -7.39
C ARG A 958 37.79 29.35 -8.62
N ASN A 959 39.04 29.75 -8.46
CA ASN A 959 39.88 30.28 -9.55
C ASN A 959 40.08 29.23 -10.66
N ILE A 960 40.27 27.96 -10.29
CA ILE A 960 40.38 26.86 -11.26
C ILE A 960 39.08 26.68 -12.02
N GLY A 961 37.93 26.65 -11.34
CA GLY A 961 36.64 26.50 -12.00
C GLY A 961 36.31 27.68 -12.92
N GLU A 962 36.60 28.92 -12.51
CA GLU A 962 36.45 30.10 -13.38
C GLU A 962 37.33 30.01 -14.64
N LYS A 963 38.60 29.62 -14.46
CA LYS A 963 39.54 29.39 -15.57
C LYS A 963 39.00 28.32 -16.52
N TRP A 964 38.47 27.22 -16.01
CA TRP A 964 37.93 26.13 -16.83
C TRP A 964 36.64 26.53 -17.56
N ILE A 965 35.71 27.23 -16.90
CA ILE A 965 34.51 27.77 -17.57
C ILE A 965 34.92 28.62 -18.76
N ARG A 966 35.87 29.55 -18.57
CA ARG A 966 36.39 30.40 -19.66
C ARG A 966 37.01 29.57 -20.79
N LEU A 967 37.91 28.65 -20.48
CA LEU A 967 38.59 27.82 -21.49
C LEU A 967 37.62 26.94 -22.28
N ILE A 968 36.63 26.35 -21.62
CA ILE A 968 35.62 25.52 -22.27
C ILE A 968 34.72 26.40 -23.15
N SER A 969 34.27 27.57 -22.67
CA SER A 969 33.50 28.53 -23.47
C SER A 969 34.26 28.97 -24.72
N GLU A 970 35.54 29.34 -24.60
CA GLU A 970 36.39 29.70 -25.75
C GLU A 970 36.57 28.51 -26.72
N SER A 971 36.67 27.29 -26.22
CA SER A 971 36.77 26.09 -27.06
C SER A 971 35.49 25.82 -27.85
N ILE A 972 34.31 26.05 -27.25
CA ILE A 972 33.01 25.91 -27.92
C ILE A 972 32.86 26.97 -29.02
N GLN A 973 33.36 28.18 -28.78
CA GLN A 973 33.29 29.29 -29.74
C GLN A 973 34.21 29.09 -30.96
N ASN A 974 35.41 28.55 -30.77
CA ASN A 974 36.41 28.36 -31.84
C ASN A 974 36.24 27.06 -32.65
N ALA A 975 35.28 26.22 -32.26
CA ALA A 975 35.06 24.87 -32.77
C ALA A 975 34.22 24.84 -34.06
N PHE A 976 34.83 25.09 -35.23
CA PHE A 976 34.15 24.91 -36.54
C PHE A 976 33.90 23.43 -36.91
N SER A 977 34.46 22.47 -36.18
CA SER A 977 34.51 21.04 -36.54
C SER A 977 33.96 20.05 -35.50
N PHE A 978 33.31 20.52 -34.42
CA PHE A 978 32.78 19.62 -33.40
C PHE A 978 31.38 19.08 -33.78
N THR A 979 31.14 17.80 -33.48
CA THR A 979 29.79 17.22 -33.51
C THR A 979 28.92 17.85 -32.43
N SER A 980 27.60 17.91 -32.65
CA SER A 980 26.62 18.45 -31.69
C SER A 980 26.74 17.81 -30.30
N ASP A 981 27.09 16.52 -30.24
CA ASP A 981 27.18 15.76 -29.00
C ASP A 981 28.39 16.17 -28.13
N ASN A 982 29.54 16.42 -28.76
CA ASN A 982 30.74 16.87 -28.04
C ASN A 982 30.58 18.30 -27.49
N MET A 983 29.85 19.17 -28.22
CA MET A 983 29.52 20.50 -27.72
C MET A 983 28.57 20.43 -26.51
N ASN A 984 27.54 19.58 -26.56
CA ASN A 984 26.61 19.40 -25.44
C ASN A 984 27.32 18.84 -24.20
N SER A 985 28.19 17.83 -24.37
CA SER A 985 29.01 17.32 -23.26
C SER A 985 29.90 18.41 -22.64
N SER A 986 30.46 19.32 -23.44
CA SER A 986 31.27 20.43 -22.93
C SER A 986 30.42 21.45 -22.16
N ARG A 987 29.17 21.69 -22.57
CA ARG A 987 28.22 22.54 -21.83
C ARG A 987 27.81 21.91 -20.50
N ASP A 988 27.60 20.60 -20.46
CA ASP A 988 27.31 19.87 -19.22
C ASP A 988 28.47 20.03 -18.22
N LYS A 989 29.73 19.99 -18.70
CA LYS A 989 30.92 20.28 -17.87
C LYS A 989 30.90 21.69 -17.30
N ILE A 990 30.53 22.72 -18.08
CA ILE A 990 30.40 24.10 -17.57
C ILE A 990 29.40 24.15 -16.41
N VAL A 991 28.27 23.46 -16.52
CA VAL A 991 27.27 23.39 -15.44
C VAL A 991 27.85 22.73 -14.19
N ILE A 992 28.51 21.58 -14.34
CA ILE A 992 29.14 20.82 -13.24
C ILE A 992 30.20 21.67 -12.53
N ILE A 993 31.10 22.31 -13.28
CA ILE A 993 32.14 23.20 -12.75
C ILE A 993 31.51 24.43 -12.08
N GLY A 994 30.47 25.00 -12.69
CA GLY A 994 29.72 26.12 -12.12
C GLY A 994 29.11 25.77 -10.76
N ILE A 995 28.53 24.57 -10.62
CA ILE A 995 28.03 24.07 -9.34
C ILE A 995 29.16 24.05 -8.30
N ALA A 996 30.33 23.48 -8.64
CA ALA A 996 31.50 23.49 -7.74
C ALA A 996 31.85 24.93 -7.29
N ASN A 997 31.95 25.86 -8.23
CA ASN A 997 32.25 27.26 -7.94
C ASN A 997 31.21 27.89 -6.99
N VAL A 998 29.91 27.70 -7.24
CA VAL A 998 28.85 28.23 -6.37
C VAL A 998 28.94 27.67 -4.96
N LEU A 999 29.26 26.38 -4.80
CA LEU A 999 29.43 25.75 -3.48
C LEU A 999 30.54 26.42 -2.66
N THR A 1000 31.59 26.96 -3.28
CA THR A 1000 32.65 27.71 -2.58
C THR A 1000 32.13 28.93 -1.82
N PHE A 1001 31.01 29.52 -2.27
CA PHE A 1001 30.44 30.71 -1.63
C PHE A 1001 29.67 30.39 -0.34
N SER A 1002 29.42 29.11 -0.04
CA SER A 1002 28.84 28.72 1.27
C SER A 1002 29.70 29.16 2.45
N MET A 1003 31.00 29.44 2.25
CA MET A 1003 31.87 30.01 3.30
C MET A 1003 31.41 31.37 3.84
N TYR A 1004 30.61 32.11 3.07
CA TYR A 1004 30.04 33.41 3.48
C TYR A 1004 28.64 33.30 4.12
N THR A 1005 28.09 32.09 4.23
CA THR A 1005 26.80 31.86 4.91
C THR A 1005 26.95 31.62 6.41
N ASP A 1006 28.14 31.22 6.87
CA ASP A 1006 28.39 30.90 8.29
C ASP A 1006 28.66 32.18 9.10
N ILE A 1007 27.68 32.56 9.94
CA ILE A 1007 27.73 33.75 10.80
C ILE A 1007 28.92 33.67 11.77
N SER A 1008 29.32 32.46 12.20
CA SER A 1008 30.39 32.27 13.18
C SER A 1008 31.78 32.56 12.61
N LYS A 1009 31.91 32.63 11.27
CA LYS A 1009 33.19 32.76 10.58
C LYS A 1009 33.40 34.12 9.90
N SER A 1010 32.50 35.10 10.04
CA SER A 1010 32.71 36.54 9.69
C SER A 1010 33.62 36.83 8.48
N LEU A 1011 33.37 36.20 7.32
CA LEU A 1011 34.05 36.54 6.06
C LEU A 1011 33.19 37.56 5.31
N GLU A 1012 33.79 38.67 4.89
CA GLU A 1012 33.10 39.69 4.08
C GLU A 1012 33.16 39.33 2.58
N LEU A 1013 32.04 39.50 1.88
CA LEU A 1013 32.03 39.45 0.42
C LEU A 1013 32.62 40.74 -0.17
N SER A 1014 33.39 40.61 -1.26
CA SER A 1014 33.86 41.75 -2.05
C SER A 1014 33.05 41.94 -3.34
N ASN A 1015 33.20 43.09 -4.00
CA ASN A 1015 32.62 43.34 -5.33
C ASN A 1015 33.11 42.31 -6.37
N GLU A 1016 34.40 41.96 -6.36
CA GLU A 1016 34.99 40.92 -7.23
C GLU A 1016 34.32 39.56 -7.02
N ASN A 1017 34.00 39.21 -5.77
CA ASN A 1017 33.30 37.97 -5.44
C ASN A 1017 31.87 37.96 -6.01
N ILE A 1018 31.16 39.09 -5.97
CA ILE A 1018 29.83 39.20 -6.59
C ILE A 1018 29.94 39.01 -8.11
N ILE A 1019 30.90 39.65 -8.77
CA ILE A 1019 31.09 39.55 -10.22
C ILE A 1019 31.41 38.11 -10.63
N SER A 1020 32.32 37.45 -9.90
CA SER A 1020 32.63 36.03 -10.06
C SER A 1020 31.39 35.15 -9.90
N LEU A 1021 30.59 35.39 -8.86
CA LEU A 1021 29.35 34.66 -8.61
C LEU A 1021 28.35 34.85 -9.75
N LEU A 1022 28.07 36.10 -10.15
CA LEU A 1022 27.14 36.44 -11.24
C LEU A 1022 27.56 35.79 -12.55
N THR A 1023 28.84 35.89 -12.90
CA THR A 1023 29.40 35.24 -14.09
C THR A 1023 29.19 33.73 -14.07
N THR A 1024 29.42 33.10 -12.91
CA THR A 1024 29.24 31.66 -12.72
C THR A 1024 27.76 31.26 -12.84
N ILE A 1025 26.85 31.93 -12.12
CA ILE A 1025 25.43 31.55 -12.14
C ILE A 1025 24.77 31.83 -13.49
N THR A 1026 25.19 32.87 -14.22
CA THR A 1026 24.74 33.14 -15.59
C THR A 1026 25.26 32.09 -16.55
N ALA A 1027 26.52 31.66 -16.42
CA ALA A 1027 27.04 30.55 -17.21
C ALA A 1027 26.25 29.24 -16.97
N ILE A 1028 25.88 28.94 -15.72
CA ILE A 1028 25.01 27.80 -15.40
C ILE A 1028 23.64 27.97 -16.06
N HIS A 1029 23.01 29.14 -15.90
CA HIS A 1029 21.67 29.42 -16.43
C HIS A 1029 21.59 29.22 -17.94
N ASP A 1030 22.52 29.80 -18.66
CA ASP A 1030 22.51 29.83 -20.12
C ASP A 1030 22.76 28.43 -20.70
N ASN A 1031 23.73 27.69 -20.15
CA ASN A 1031 24.04 26.32 -20.60
C ASN A 1031 22.94 25.32 -20.23
N MET A 1032 22.29 25.49 -19.07
CA MET A 1032 21.11 24.69 -18.69
C MET A 1032 19.93 24.94 -19.65
N THR A 1033 19.70 26.19 -20.05
CA THR A 1033 18.60 26.56 -20.97
C THR A 1033 18.82 25.95 -22.35
N LEU A 1034 20.04 25.99 -22.86
CA LEU A 1034 20.41 25.43 -24.16
C LEU A 1034 20.28 23.90 -24.25
N SER A 1035 20.60 23.20 -23.17
CA SER A 1035 20.63 21.73 -23.18
C SER A 1035 19.26 21.09 -23.44
N LYS A 1036 18.14 21.83 -23.27
CA LYS A 1036 16.74 21.35 -23.34
C LYS A 1036 16.47 20.06 -22.54
N LYS A 1037 17.37 19.72 -21.60
CA LYS A 1037 17.46 18.40 -20.94
C LYS A 1037 17.44 18.53 -19.41
N LYS A 1038 16.46 19.24 -18.85
CA LYS A 1038 16.17 19.13 -17.41
C LYS A 1038 15.91 17.67 -16.96
N THR A 1039 15.62 16.77 -17.89
CA THR A 1039 15.28 15.36 -17.66
C THR A 1039 16.45 14.38 -17.72
N ASP A 1040 17.60 14.72 -18.33
CA ASP A 1040 18.70 13.76 -18.57
C ASP A 1040 19.84 13.86 -17.53
N MET A 1041 19.80 14.85 -16.64
CA MET A 1041 20.78 14.99 -15.56
C MET A 1041 20.67 13.84 -14.55
N SER A 1042 21.81 13.30 -14.13
CA SER A 1042 21.86 12.27 -13.09
C SER A 1042 21.26 12.78 -11.78
N VAL A 1043 20.76 11.86 -10.96
CA VAL A 1043 20.12 12.22 -9.67
C VAL A 1043 21.12 12.93 -8.76
N PHE A 1044 22.37 12.47 -8.75
CA PHE A 1044 23.46 13.06 -8.00
C PHE A 1044 23.68 14.53 -8.39
N MET A 1045 23.83 14.84 -9.68
CA MET A 1045 24.03 16.21 -10.16
C MET A 1045 22.82 17.11 -9.89
N ARG A 1046 21.60 16.58 -10.05
CA ARG A 1046 20.38 17.33 -9.73
C ARG A 1046 20.32 17.72 -8.25
N ASN A 1047 20.77 16.85 -7.35
CA ASN A 1047 20.81 17.13 -5.91
C ASN A 1047 21.88 18.19 -5.58
N LEU A 1048 23.06 18.13 -6.21
CA LEU A 1048 24.09 19.17 -6.05
C LEU A 1048 23.66 20.52 -6.61
N LEU A 1049 22.97 20.55 -7.76
CA LEU A 1049 22.39 21.78 -8.31
C LEU A 1049 21.41 22.41 -7.32
N ARG A 1050 20.48 21.62 -6.77
CA ARG A 1050 19.54 22.06 -5.73
C ARG A 1050 20.25 22.60 -4.50
N TYR A 1051 21.35 21.97 -4.10
CA TYR A 1051 22.17 22.45 -2.99
C TYR A 1051 22.83 23.81 -3.31
N SER A 1052 23.39 23.97 -4.51
CA SER A 1052 23.98 25.24 -4.95
C SER A 1052 22.97 26.39 -4.99
N GLU A 1053 21.73 26.12 -5.43
CA GLU A 1053 20.68 27.14 -5.47
C GLU A 1053 20.21 27.53 -4.06
N ARG A 1054 20.22 26.58 -3.12
CA ARG A 1054 19.99 26.90 -1.71
C ARG A 1054 21.07 27.83 -1.17
N VAL A 1055 22.34 27.58 -1.52
CA VAL A 1055 23.46 28.47 -1.13
C VAL A 1055 23.21 29.90 -1.65
N LEU A 1056 22.75 30.06 -2.89
CA LEU A 1056 22.41 31.38 -3.45
C LEU A 1056 21.30 32.09 -2.64
N VAL A 1057 20.25 31.37 -2.24
CA VAL A 1057 19.17 31.95 -1.43
C VAL A 1057 19.66 32.38 -0.05
N LEU A 1058 20.51 31.57 0.60
CA LEU A 1058 21.11 31.92 1.90
C LEU A 1058 22.01 33.16 1.80
N LEU A 1059 22.77 33.29 0.72
CA LEU A 1059 23.66 34.42 0.47
C LEU A 1059 22.94 35.70 0.09
N HIS A 1060 21.73 35.62 -0.43
CA HIS A 1060 21.04 36.75 -1.04
C HIS A 1060 20.87 37.95 -0.10
N SER A 1061 20.63 37.71 1.19
CA SER A 1061 20.52 38.78 2.19
C SER A 1061 21.83 39.55 2.34
N THR A 1062 22.96 38.84 2.34
CA THR A 1062 24.31 39.42 2.40
C THR A 1062 24.65 40.14 1.10
N ILE A 1063 24.30 39.56 -0.06
CA ILE A 1063 24.49 40.19 -1.38
C ILE A 1063 23.70 41.50 -1.48
N SER A 1064 22.43 41.50 -1.10
CA SER A 1064 21.58 42.71 -1.13
C SER A 1064 22.18 43.85 -0.31
N LYS A 1065 22.62 43.55 0.93
CA LYS A 1065 23.27 44.54 1.80
C LYS A 1065 24.56 45.10 1.21
N LEU A 1066 25.37 44.24 0.59
CA LEU A 1066 26.62 44.66 -0.04
C LEU A 1066 26.38 45.53 -1.28
N LEU A 1067 25.44 45.14 -2.14
CA LEU A 1067 25.05 45.90 -3.32
C LEU A 1067 24.55 47.30 -2.96
N GLU A 1068 23.72 47.42 -1.93
CA GLU A 1068 23.27 48.72 -1.42
C GLU A 1068 24.45 49.55 -0.88
N LYS A 1069 25.36 48.93 -0.12
CA LYS A 1069 26.56 49.59 0.45
C LYS A 1069 27.52 50.11 -0.62
N THR A 1070 27.72 49.36 -1.71
CA THR A 1070 28.65 49.71 -2.80
C THR A 1070 27.98 50.46 -3.95
N SER A 1071 26.74 50.95 -3.76
CA SER A 1071 25.98 51.64 -4.81
C SER A 1071 25.92 50.83 -6.12
N TYR A 1072 25.82 49.51 -6.01
CA TYR A 1072 25.65 48.56 -7.12
C TYR A 1072 26.80 48.50 -8.13
N GLU A 1073 28.01 48.92 -7.74
CA GLU A 1073 29.20 48.93 -8.62
C GLU A 1073 29.47 47.58 -9.30
N SER A 1074 29.32 46.48 -8.56
CA SER A 1074 29.52 45.13 -9.09
C SER A 1074 28.51 44.72 -10.17
N LEU A 1075 27.29 45.28 -10.17
CA LEU A 1075 26.33 45.05 -11.27
C LEU A 1075 26.74 45.80 -12.54
N ASN A 1076 27.27 47.03 -12.40
CA ASN A 1076 27.78 47.81 -13.53
C ASN A 1076 28.98 47.12 -14.19
N GLU A 1077 29.90 46.61 -13.38
CA GLU A 1077 31.07 45.88 -13.87
C GLU A 1077 30.69 44.52 -14.49
N PHE A 1078 29.74 43.79 -13.89
CA PHE A 1078 29.21 42.58 -14.51
C PHE A 1078 28.55 42.86 -15.87
N CYS A 1079 27.76 43.93 -16.00
CA CYS A 1079 27.18 44.35 -17.28
C CYS A 1079 28.26 44.64 -18.33
N SER A 1080 29.34 45.35 -17.97
CA SER A 1080 30.42 45.66 -18.92
C SER A 1080 31.20 44.42 -19.36
N ILE A 1081 31.31 43.42 -18.47
CA ILE A 1081 31.94 42.12 -18.79
C ILE A 1081 31.02 41.29 -19.70
N TYR A 1082 29.73 41.18 -19.39
CA TYR A 1082 28.82 40.20 -20.02
C TYR A 1082 28.12 40.72 -21.29
N TRP A 1083 27.78 42.01 -21.33
CA TRP A 1083 27.07 42.63 -22.45
C TRP A 1083 28.05 43.33 -23.40
N ALA A 1084 28.34 42.68 -24.53
CA ALA A 1084 29.37 43.11 -25.49
C ALA A 1084 29.18 44.54 -26.04
N VAL A 1085 27.95 45.07 -26.09
CA VAL A 1085 27.62 46.43 -26.53
C VAL A 1085 28.24 47.51 -25.61
N ILE A 1086 28.44 47.21 -24.33
CA ILE A 1086 29.03 48.16 -23.37
C ILE A 1086 30.56 48.16 -23.46
N ARG A 1087 31.20 47.04 -23.86
CA ARG A 1087 32.67 46.93 -23.90
C ARG A 1087 33.35 48.00 -24.78
N THR A 1088 32.60 48.65 -25.67
CA THR A 1088 33.10 49.67 -26.61
C THR A 1088 32.82 51.11 -26.19
N LYS A 1089 32.04 51.35 -25.11
CA LYS A 1089 31.70 52.69 -24.58
C LYS A 1089 32.25 52.88 -23.16
N ASP A 1090 32.47 54.14 -22.74
CA ASP A 1090 32.90 54.51 -21.39
C ASP A 1090 31.97 53.95 -20.29
N LYS A 1091 32.51 53.88 -19.05
CA LYS A 1091 31.90 53.28 -17.85
C LYS A 1091 30.37 53.44 -17.77
N MET A 1092 29.69 52.31 -17.55
CA MET A 1092 28.24 52.27 -17.25
C MET A 1092 28.00 52.91 -15.87
N ASP A 1093 27.53 54.16 -15.83
CA ASP A 1093 27.04 54.79 -14.59
C ASP A 1093 25.51 54.79 -14.58
N VAL A 1094 24.93 53.75 -13.97
CA VAL A 1094 23.48 53.53 -14.00
C VAL A 1094 22.93 53.26 -12.61
N LYS A 1095 21.74 53.81 -12.36
CA LYS A 1095 21.02 53.64 -11.09
C LYS A 1095 20.26 52.33 -11.11
N TRP A 1096 20.68 51.39 -10.29
CA TRP A 1096 19.96 50.14 -10.05
C TRP A 1096 18.86 50.33 -9.02
N LYS A 1097 17.76 49.62 -9.21
CA LYS A 1097 16.67 49.55 -8.25
C LYS A 1097 16.25 48.09 -8.06
N LYS A 1098 16.17 47.64 -6.81
CA LYS A 1098 15.58 46.33 -6.50
C LYS A 1098 14.10 46.33 -6.86
N ARG A 1099 13.63 45.30 -7.58
CA ARG A 1099 12.27 45.25 -8.11
C ARG A 1099 11.21 45.19 -7.01
N THR A 1100 11.45 44.36 -6.01
CA THR A 1100 10.60 44.27 -4.81
C THR A 1100 11.44 44.25 -3.53
N ASN A 1101 10.80 44.57 -2.41
CA ASN A 1101 11.43 44.45 -1.09
C ASN A 1101 11.43 43.00 -0.57
N ASP A 1102 10.95 42.02 -1.35
CA ASP A 1102 10.97 40.61 -0.95
C ASP A 1102 12.43 40.12 -0.91
N MET A 1103 12.84 39.57 0.23
CA MET A 1103 14.17 38.98 0.41
C MET A 1103 14.41 37.77 -0.50
N TYR A 1104 13.36 37.20 -1.11
CA TYR A 1104 13.49 36.08 -2.04
C TYR A 1104 13.39 36.50 -3.51
N ASP A 1105 13.28 37.82 -3.77
CA ASP A 1105 13.31 38.38 -5.12
C ASP A 1105 14.72 38.83 -5.51
N GLY A 1106 15.29 38.11 -6.48
CA GLY A 1106 16.63 38.37 -7.02
C GLY A 1106 16.70 39.47 -8.07
N TRP A 1107 15.57 40.09 -8.45
CA TRP A 1107 15.53 41.03 -9.58
C TRP A 1107 15.99 42.44 -9.22
N TYR A 1108 16.94 42.94 -10.01
CA TYR A 1108 17.40 44.31 -10.04
C TYR A 1108 17.17 44.88 -11.44
N ASP A 1109 16.57 46.08 -11.51
CA ASP A 1109 16.23 46.75 -12.75
C ASP A 1109 17.01 48.06 -12.88
N SER A 1110 17.38 48.40 -14.11
CA SER A 1110 18.04 49.64 -14.47
C SER A 1110 17.73 50.06 -15.90
N GLN A 1111 18.17 51.26 -16.28
CA GLN A 1111 17.89 51.87 -17.58
C GLN A 1111 19.20 52.45 -18.14
N TYR A 1112 19.75 51.84 -19.20
CA TYR A 1112 20.95 52.33 -19.88
C TYR A 1112 20.56 52.84 -21.28
N GLU A 1113 20.76 54.14 -21.53
CA GLU A 1113 20.24 54.83 -22.71
C GLU A 1113 18.72 54.54 -22.88
N SER A 1114 18.29 54.01 -24.03
CA SER A 1114 16.90 53.60 -24.29
C SER A 1114 16.57 52.18 -23.82
N ASN A 1115 17.56 51.40 -23.35
CA ASN A 1115 17.40 49.99 -23.04
C ASN A 1115 17.12 49.74 -21.55
N LYS A 1116 16.09 48.93 -21.27
CA LYS A 1116 15.78 48.43 -19.92
C LYS A 1116 16.64 47.22 -19.64
N VAL A 1117 17.44 47.26 -18.57
CA VAL A 1117 18.33 46.16 -18.16
C VAL A 1117 17.81 45.54 -16.87
N SER A 1118 17.70 44.22 -16.82
CA SER A 1118 17.23 43.49 -15.64
C SER A 1118 18.16 42.31 -15.33
N ILE A 1119 18.58 42.18 -14.07
CA ILE A 1119 19.43 41.07 -13.59
C ILE A 1119 18.72 40.32 -12.49
N ASP A 1120 18.63 38.99 -12.59
CA ASP A 1120 18.22 38.10 -11.50
C ASP A 1120 19.48 37.50 -10.86
N VAL A 1121 19.89 38.03 -9.70
CA VAL A 1121 21.10 37.61 -8.99
C VAL A 1121 20.96 36.24 -8.30
N LEU A 1122 19.76 35.66 -8.27
CA LEU A 1122 19.51 34.32 -7.73
C LEU A 1122 19.52 33.27 -8.83
N ARG A 1123 18.98 33.60 -10.01
CA ARG A 1123 18.85 32.66 -11.14
C ARG A 1123 19.90 32.84 -12.22
N GLY A 1124 20.71 33.89 -12.14
CA GLY A 1124 21.71 34.23 -13.15
C GLY A 1124 21.11 34.75 -14.45
N LYS A 1125 19.87 35.23 -14.46
CA LYS A 1125 19.23 35.75 -15.69
C LYS A 1125 19.67 37.17 -15.97
N PHE A 1126 20.04 37.44 -17.21
CA PHE A 1126 20.34 38.78 -17.69
C PHE A 1126 19.42 39.12 -18.87
N LEU A 1127 18.60 40.16 -18.72
CA LEU A 1127 17.65 40.61 -19.72
C LEU A 1127 17.96 42.04 -20.18
N VAL A 1128 17.85 42.27 -21.49
CA VAL A 1128 17.85 43.60 -22.11
C VAL A 1128 16.54 43.76 -22.89
N ASN A 1129 15.74 44.76 -22.57
CA ASN A 1129 14.38 44.95 -23.09
C ASN A 1129 13.52 43.69 -22.96
N GLU A 1130 13.63 43.01 -21.81
CA GLU A 1130 12.90 41.76 -21.50
C GLU A 1130 13.33 40.56 -22.37
N MET A 1131 14.39 40.72 -23.18
CA MET A 1131 14.99 39.66 -23.98
C MET A 1131 16.21 39.07 -23.29
N SER A 1132 16.33 37.73 -23.29
CA SER A 1132 17.52 37.05 -22.79
C SER A 1132 18.68 37.27 -23.74
N ILE A 1133 19.77 37.86 -23.27
CA ILE A 1133 21.01 37.91 -24.07
C ILE A 1133 21.83 36.65 -23.80
N GLY A 1134 22.74 36.29 -24.71
CA GLY A 1134 23.48 35.04 -24.63
C GLY A 1134 23.07 34.14 -25.77
N PHE A 1135 21.86 33.57 -25.75
CA PHE A 1135 21.40 32.61 -26.75
C PHE A 1135 19.97 32.88 -27.24
N LEU A 1136 19.66 32.42 -28.45
CA LEU A 1136 18.33 32.55 -29.03
C LEU A 1136 17.28 31.76 -28.21
N PRO A 1137 16.10 32.33 -27.95
CA PRO A 1137 15.03 31.64 -27.25
C PRO A 1137 14.46 30.47 -28.07
N ASP A 1138 13.89 29.48 -27.37
CA ASP A 1138 13.30 28.27 -27.96
C ASP A 1138 12.25 28.53 -29.04
N ARG A 1139 11.53 29.66 -28.92
CA ARG A 1139 10.55 30.08 -29.92
C ARG A 1139 11.16 30.30 -31.31
N ILE A 1140 12.45 30.67 -31.38
CA ILE A 1140 13.21 30.88 -32.62
C ILE A 1140 13.92 29.59 -33.01
N THR A 1141 14.64 28.96 -32.07
CA THR A 1141 15.46 27.77 -32.37
C THR A 1141 14.65 26.51 -32.70
N SER A 1142 13.36 26.48 -32.33
CA SER A 1142 12.45 25.37 -32.65
C SER A 1142 11.59 25.65 -33.90
N ASP A 1143 11.72 26.82 -34.52
CA ASP A 1143 10.99 27.16 -35.74
C ASP A 1143 11.50 26.33 -36.93
N LYS A 1144 10.58 25.92 -37.81
CA LYS A 1144 10.92 25.06 -38.96
C LYS A 1144 11.88 25.75 -39.95
N LEU A 1145 11.78 27.06 -40.10
CA LEU A 1145 12.65 27.84 -40.97
C LEU A 1145 14.06 27.93 -40.38
N PHE A 1146 14.16 28.17 -39.07
CA PHE A 1146 15.45 28.14 -38.37
C PHE A 1146 16.12 26.77 -38.49
N LEU A 1147 15.40 25.69 -38.19
CA LEU A 1147 15.91 24.31 -38.30
C LEU A 1147 16.27 23.94 -39.75
N ARG A 1148 15.58 24.49 -40.75
CA ARG A 1148 15.91 24.23 -42.17
C ARG A 1148 17.19 24.93 -42.60
N VAL A 1149 17.40 26.17 -42.17
CA VAL A 1149 18.53 27.01 -42.61
C VAL A 1149 19.78 26.74 -41.79
N PHE A 1150 19.63 26.66 -40.47
CA PHE A 1150 20.73 26.57 -39.52
C PHE A 1150 20.79 25.23 -38.78
N SER A 1151 19.87 24.31 -39.05
CA SER A 1151 19.79 23.03 -38.34
C SER A 1151 19.74 23.24 -36.82
N HIS A 1152 20.59 22.55 -36.06
CA HIS A 1152 20.72 22.69 -34.62
C HIS A 1152 21.86 23.65 -34.21
N HIS A 1153 22.24 24.59 -35.08
CA HIS A 1153 23.29 25.56 -34.76
C HIS A 1153 22.83 26.52 -33.64
N ILE A 1154 23.74 26.82 -32.73
CA ILE A 1154 23.49 27.68 -31.57
C ILE A 1154 24.23 28.99 -31.79
N PHE A 1155 23.47 30.08 -31.95
CA PHE A 1155 24.02 31.42 -32.08
C PHE A 1155 24.13 32.11 -30.73
N GLU A 1156 25.30 32.70 -30.47
CA GLU A 1156 25.43 33.68 -29.40
C GLU A 1156 24.89 35.02 -29.87
N VAL A 1157 23.89 35.54 -29.15
CA VAL A 1157 23.11 36.71 -29.56
C VAL A 1157 23.01 37.78 -28.48
N GLN A 1158 22.72 38.99 -28.93
CA GLN A 1158 22.40 40.15 -28.10
C GLN A 1158 21.17 40.86 -28.68
N ALA A 1159 20.59 41.78 -27.91
CA ALA A 1159 19.50 42.63 -28.41
C ALA A 1159 20.01 43.57 -29.51
N ALA A 1160 19.27 43.66 -30.62
CA ALA A 1160 19.50 44.64 -31.67
C ALA A 1160 18.89 46.01 -31.31
N GLU A 1161 19.17 47.05 -32.11
CA GLU A 1161 18.50 48.36 -31.99
C GLU A 1161 17.00 48.27 -32.35
N SER A 1162 16.66 47.32 -33.22
CA SER A 1162 15.29 46.95 -33.60
C SER A 1162 14.57 46.25 -32.44
N LYS A 1163 13.31 46.63 -32.20
CA LYS A 1163 12.50 46.05 -31.11
C LYS A 1163 12.28 44.56 -31.35
N ASP A 1164 12.35 43.75 -30.29
CA ASP A 1164 12.10 42.30 -30.29
C ASP A 1164 13.01 41.47 -31.22
N THR A 1165 14.18 42.01 -31.57
CA THR A 1165 15.09 41.44 -32.58
C THR A 1165 16.46 41.10 -31.98
N TYR A 1166 17.03 39.96 -32.37
CA TYR A 1166 18.34 39.50 -31.91
C TYR A 1166 19.39 39.67 -33.00
N ILE A 1167 20.60 40.07 -32.63
CA ILE A 1167 21.76 40.07 -33.54
C ILE A 1167 22.88 39.18 -32.99
N THR A 1168 23.62 38.50 -33.87
CA THR A 1168 24.74 37.67 -33.44
C THR A 1168 25.88 38.50 -32.85
N LYS A 1169 26.38 38.09 -31.67
CA LYS A 1169 27.52 38.73 -30.99
C LYS A 1169 28.79 38.64 -31.82
N HIS A 1170 28.94 37.53 -32.55
CA HIS A 1170 30.08 37.23 -33.40
C HIS A 1170 29.66 37.16 -34.87
N GLY A 1171 30.63 37.40 -35.75
CA GLY A 1171 30.45 37.14 -37.17
C GLY A 1171 30.63 35.65 -37.44
N TYR A 1172 29.60 35.02 -37.97
CA TYR A 1172 29.55 33.60 -38.32
C TYR A 1172 29.79 33.45 -39.83
N HIS A 1173 30.56 32.42 -40.21
CA HIS A 1173 30.99 32.15 -41.59
C HIS A 1173 31.89 33.23 -42.21
N SER A 1174 33.01 32.81 -42.79
CA SER A 1174 33.96 33.70 -43.48
C SER A 1174 33.68 33.72 -44.99
N HIS A 1175 33.35 34.88 -45.54
CA HIS A 1175 33.39 35.13 -46.99
C HIS A 1175 34.56 36.06 -47.35
N SER A 1176 34.89 36.16 -48.63
CA SER A 1176 35.98 37.00 -49.15
C SER A 1176 35.87 38.49 -48.78
N ASP A 1177 34.69 38.94 -48.36
CA ASP A 1177 34.38 40.34 -48.00
C ASP A 1177 34.14 40.58 -46.49
N GLY A 1178 34.31 39.58 -45.61
CA GLY A 1178 34.15 39.72 -44.15
C GLY A 1178 33.38 38.59 -43.46
N GLN A 1179 33.18 38.72 -42.14
CA GLN A 1179 32.34 37.82 -41.35
C GLN A 1179 30.86 38.22 -41.42
N VAL A 1180 29.93 37.27 -41.47
CA VAL A 1180 28.48 37.54 -41.58
C VAL A 1180 27.84 37.60 -40.19
N HIS A 1181 27.13 38.69 -39.88
CA HIS A 1181 26.28 38.76 -38.69
C HIS A 1181 24.83 38.47 -39.08
N TYR A 1182 24.12 37.67 -38.27
CA TYR A 1182 22.72 37.34 -38.50
C TYR A 1182 21.83 38.17 -37.56
N GLU A 1183 20.69 38.60 -38.09
CA GLU A 1183 19.60 39.25 -37.33
C GLU A 1183 18.37 38.32 -37.36
N PHE A 1184 17.75 38.09 -36.20
CA PHE A 1184 16.66 37.12 -35.98
C PHE A 1184 15.42 37.74 -35.35
#